data_AF-A0A094BI40-F1
#
_entry.id   AF-A0A094BI40-F1
#
_cell.length_a   1.000
_cell.length_b   1.000
_cell.length_c   1.000
_cell.angle_alpha   90.00
_cell.angle_beta   90.00
_cell.angle_gamma   90.00
#
_symmetry.space_group_name_H-M   'P 1'
#
loop_
_entity.id
_entity.type
_entity.pdbx_description
1 polymer ?
#
loop_
_entity_poly.entity_id
_entity_poly.type
_entity_poly.pdbx_seq_one_letter_code
_entity_poly.pdbx_strand_id
1 'polypeptide(L)'
;MVLTLTTSGLATVLVAAPTLTVLYFLSLVVYRLYLSPLAKFPGPKLAAVTSWYQKYFDLIAKQHGGQFPLEIKRMHEKYGPIVRIAPDELHIDDPEYWQEVYCNNSAARPIDKQAKLQDRFGLPDAIFSTPGAELHRSRRQAMAGFFSRQRLRETQGRVNTLVDRVSHRVSKEYAGCNRVLDIGDMFSSLAVDIVTELCFRRCTNCTEAPEFKAPLVNTVINNIWLSHWNAHFRFIIAWIELLPDIFIITLAPLIKPILDLKASIAQQVGEILSGMDKSSIGTKDFRGSDHDTIFDEMLASKLPPSELSSDRLTQEAIALTTAGVETVKATITFAIFHTLNNPSIGARLKAELTEAIPDPTIIPPWVDLEKLPYLTAVINESLRLSYGTTQRSPRINRLHAMEYGKWVIPAGTAVGMDSYHMHTNADVFPDPFVFRPERWLDNPKGPNGRQPLTNYLTSFGAGSRICVAMHLAYMEVFVGLAVIFRRHDLHLFETDLSDVEFALDMVAPMPRRDSRGVRVTHSHRRLEPPPPKNQATDPTTMAKPTVCVFCGASPGKSPAHLAAARDLARYFHEHGISLVYGGGTTGLMGELARTLVSLSGPSAVEGIIPAPLMEQEQRAAETVMAVYEGREIAVPDEAIYGATTVVADMHS
;
A
#
# COMPACT_ATOMS: atom_id res chain seq x y z
N MET A 1 -37.43 -48.25 2.74
CA MET A 1 -38.12 -48.19 4.05
C MET A 1 -38.54 -46.74 4.27
N VAL A 2 -39.74 -46.39 3.82
CA VAL A 2 -40.29 -45.03 3.95
C VAL A 2 -40.86 -44.93 5.36
N LEU A 3 -40.29 -44.07 6.22
CA LEU A 3 -40.83 -43.82 7.55
C LEU A 3 -42.17 -43.09 7.39
N THR A 4 -43.28 -43.81 7.57
CA THR A 4 -44.61 -43.23 7.74
C THR A 4 -44.70 -42.61 9.13
N LEU A 5 -44.26 -41.35 9.26
CA LEU A 5 -44.55 -40.55 10.46
C LEU A 5 -46.07 -40.36 10.57
N THR A 6 -46.66 -40.93 11.62
CA THR A 6 -48.06 -40.72 11.96
C THR A 6 -48.32 -39.25 12.28
N THR A 7 -49.52 -38.75 12.02
CA THR A 7 -49.93 -37.36 12.29
C THR A 7 -49.70 -36.94 13.75
N SER A 8 -49.79 -37.87 14.70
CA SER A 8 -49.45 -37.66 16.11
C SER A 8 -47.94 -37.52 16.38
N GLY A 9 -47.09 -38.24 15.63
CA GLY A 9 -45.63 -38.10 15.69
C GLY A 9 -45.16 -36.75 15.16
N LEU A 10 -45.75 -36.27 14.06
CA LEU A 10 -45.48 -34.95 13.50
C LEU A 10 -45.89 -33.82 14.46
N ALA A 11 -47.07 -33.91 15.08
CA ALA A 11 -47.51 -32.92 16.06
C ALA A 11 -46.60 -32.87 17.30
N THR A 12 -46.12 -34.03 17.76
CA THR A 12 -45.19 -34.12 18.89
C THR A 12 -43.83 -33.51 18.55
N VAL A 13 -43.29 -33.77 17.36
CA VAL A 13 -42.02 -33.16 16.88
C VAL A 13 -42.17 -31.65 16.69
N LEU A 14 -43.30 -31.19 16.16
CA LEU A 14 -43.60 -29.77 15.92
C LEU A 14 -43.71 -28.95 17.21
N VAL A 15 -44.07 -29.56 18.35
CA VAL A 15 -44.11 -28.89 19.66
C VAL A 15 -42.81 -29.10 20.47
N ALA A 16 -42.22 -30.30 20.40
CA ALA A 16 -41.01 -30.63 21.14
C ALA A 16 -39.79 -29.83 20.65
N ALA A 17 -39.61 -29.66 19.34
CA ALA A 17 -38.44 -28.96 18.80
C ALA A 17 -38.40 -27.46 19.20
N PRO A 18 -39.48 -26.66 19.08
CA PRO A 18 -39.50 -25.29 19.59
C PRO A 18 -39.32 -25.23 21.11
N THR A 19 -39.94 -26.15 21.86
CA THR A 19 -39.83 -26.18 23.33
C THR A 19 -38.40 -26.44 23.77
N LEU A 20 -37.73 -27.45 23.20
CA LEU A 20 -36.32 -27.76 23.47
C LEU A 20 -35.41 -26.60 23.06
N THR A 21 -35.73 -25.92 21.95
CA THR A 21 -34.98 -24.74 21.50
C THR A 21 -35.08 -23.60 22.52
N VAL A 22 -36.29 -23.29 23.01
CA VAL A 22 -36.50 -22.26 24.04
C VAL A 22 -35.79 -22.64 25.35
N LEU A 23 -35.93 -23.88 25.81
CA LEU A 23 -35.24 -24.36 27.01
C LEU A 23 -33.71 -24.30 26.87
N TYR A 24 -33.18 -24.64 25.70
CA TYR A 24 -31.76 -24.49 25.40
C TYR A 24 -31.33 -23.03 25.51
N PHE A 25 -32.03 -22.09 24.88
CA PHE A 25 -31.66 -20.67 24.98
C PHE A 25 -31.81 -20.11 26.39
N LEU A 26 -32.84 -20.49 27.14
CA LEU A 26 -32.99 -20.08 28.54
C LEU A 26 -31.87 -20.64 29.42
N SER A 27 -31.55 -21.92 29.29
CA SER A 27 -30.42 -22.53 30.03
C SER A 27 -29.09 -21.87 29.66
N LEU A 28 -28.89 -21.51 28.39
CA LEU A 28 -27.70 -20.81 27.91
C LEU A 28 -27.59 -19.39 28.50
N VAL A 29 -28.71 -18.66 28.61
CA VAL A 29 -28.77 -17.35 29.28
C VAL A 29 -28.36 -17.47 30.74
N VAL A 30 -28.95 -18.41 31.47
CA VAL A 30 -28.64 -18.66 32.89
C VAL A 30 -27.17 -19.03 33.05
N TYR A 31 -26.68 -19.95 32.23
CA TYR A 31 -25.27 -20.35 32.24
C TYR A 31 -24.36 -19.15 32.00
N ARG A 32 -24.56 -18.37 30.93
CA ARG A 32 -23.67 -17.25 30.58
C ARG A 32 -23.66 -16.14 31.63
N LEU A 33 -24.78 -15.87 32.28
CA LEU A 33 -24.91 -14.79 33.25
C LEU A 33 -24.42 -15.17 34.65
N TYR A 34 -24.55 -16.42 35.06
CA TYR A 34 -24.35 -16.82 36.47
C TYR A 34 -23.35 -17.95 36.67
N LEU A 35 -23.25 -18.90 35.74
CA LEU A 35 -22.43 -20.12 35.91
C LEU A 35 -21.15 -20.12 35.08
N SER A 36 -21.08 -19.26 34.07
CA SER A 36 -19.91 -19.12 33.21
C SER A 36 -18.70 -18.66 34.03
N PRO A 37 -17.49 -19.15 33.72
CA PRO A 37 -16.26 -18.61 34.32
C PRO A 37 -16.09 -17.10 34.13
N LEU A 38 -16.78 -16.53 33.13
CA LEU A 38 -16.78 -15.10 32.83
C LEU A 38 -17.91 -14.31 33.51
N ALA A 39 -18.78 -14.95 34.30
CA ALA A 39 -19.94 -14.31 34.96
C ALA A 39 -19.53 -13.21 35.96
N LYS A 40 -18.34 -13.33 36.56
CA LYS A 40 -17.78 -12.38 37.54
C LYS A 40 -17.28 -11.07 36.92
N PHE A 41 -17.02 -11.04 35.61
CA PHE A 41 -16.48 -9.86 34.95
C PHE A 41 -17.59 -8.85 34.65
N PRO A 42 -17.35 -7.54 34.82
CA PRO A 42 -18.36 -6.53 34.61
C PRO A 42 -18.61 -6.31 33.10
N GLY A 43 -19.78 -5.79 32.74
CA GLY A 43 -20.16 -5.52 31.36
C GLY A 43 -21.67 -5.59 31.14
N PRO A 44 -22.17 -5.18 29.95
CA PRO A 44 -23.58 -5.27 29.63
C PRO A 44 -24.08 -6.72 29.68
N LYS A 45 -25.19 -6.97 30.39
CA LYS A 45 -25.77 -8.31 30.50
C LYS A 45 -26.16 -8.89 29.13
N LEU A 46 -26.63 -8.05 28.21
CA LEU A 46 -26.96 -8.48 26.84
C LEU A 46 -25.71 -8.93 26.06
N ALA A 47 -24.58 -8.22 26.20
CA ALA A 47 -23.30 -8.61 25.61
C ALA A 47 -22.78 -9.94 26.19
N ALA A 48 -22.96 -10.17 27.49
CA ALA A 48 -22.63 -11.44 28.14
C ALA A 48 -23.51 -12.60 27.65
N VAL A 49 -24.77 -12.35 27.31
CA VAL A 49 -25.73 -13.37 26.86
C VAL A 49 -25.55 -13.74 25.40
N THR A 50 -25.27 -12.79 24.50
CA THR A 50 -25.32 -13.04 23.05
C THR A 50 -24.32 -12.20 22.26
N SER A 51 -23.75 -12.79 21.20
CA SER A 51 -22.91 -12.08 20.23
C SER A 51 -23.71 -11.14 19.32
N TRP A 52 -25.05 -11.21 19.33
CA TRP A 52 -25.90 -10.26 18.61
C TRP A 52 -25.74 -8.82 19.09
N TYR A 53 -25.30 -8.62 20.33
CA TYR A 53 -24.93 -7.29 20.82
C TYR A 53 -23.82 -6.68 19.97
N GLN A 54 -22.70 -7.40 19.81
CA GLN A 54 -21.61 -6.96 18.94
C GLN A 54 -22.08 -6.80 17.50
N LYS A 55 -22.81 -7.79 16.95
CA LYS A 55 -23.31 -7.75 15.56
C LYS A 55 -24.14 -6.50 15.27
N TYR A 56 -24.96 -6.07 16.22
CA TYR A 56 -25.73 -4.84 16.08
C TYR A 56 -24.83 -3.63 15.88
N PHE A 57 -23.79 -3.45 16.70
CA PHE A 57 -22.87 -2.32 16.57
C PHE A 57 -21.95 -2.42 15.34
N ASP A 58 -21.52 -3.62 14.98
CA ASP A 58 -20.68 -3.85 13.81
C ASP A 58 -21.44 -3.66 12.48
N LEU A 59 -22.74 -4.01 12.42
CA LEU A 59 -23.47 -4.12 11.14
C LEU A 59 -24.62 -3.11 10.96
N ILE A 60 -25.28 -2.68 12.04
CA ILE A 60 -26.59 -2.00 11.97
C ILE A 60 -26.59 -0.63 12.64
N ALA A 61 -25.87 -0.46 13.76
CA ALA A 61 -25.92 0.75 14.57
C ALA A 61 -25.65 2.01 13.74
N LYS A 62 -26.40 3.07 14.03
CA LYS A 62 -26.38 4.34 13.27
C LYS A 62 -26.59 4.18 11.76
N GLN A 63 -27.33 3.15 11.33
CA GLN A 63 -27.67 2.84 9.92
C GLN A 63 -26.50 2.34 9.05
N HIS A 64 -25.27 2.36 9.56
CA HIS A 64 -24.08 1.99 8.78
C HIS A 64 -23.16 0.95 9.44
N GLY A 65 -23.33 0.65 10.74
CA GLY A 65 -22.45 -0.25 11.48
C GLY A 65 -21.09 0.36 11.81
N GLY A 66 -20.11 -0.48 12.15
CA GLY A 66 -18.73 -0.08 12.49
C GLY A 66 -18.62 0.77 13.76
N GLN A 67 -19.53 0.60 14.74
CA GLN A 67 -19.58 1.44 15.94
C GLN A 67 -19.07 0.75 17.21
N PHE A 68 -18.61 -0.50 17.11
CA PHE A 68 -18.33 -1.28 18.30
C PHE A 68 -17.11 -0.80 19.12
N PRO A 69 -15.99 -0.32 18.54
CA PRO A 69 -14.93 0.29 19.33
C PRO A 69 -15.39 1.50 20.15
N LEU A 70 -16.26 2.35 19.57
CA LEU A 70 -16.86 3.49 20.29
C LEU A 70 -17.78 3.05 21.42
N GLU A 71 -18.55 1.98 21.19
CA GLU A 71 -19.40 1.38 22.21
C GLU A 71 -18.56 0.73 23.32
N ILE A 72 -17.45 0.05 23.00
CA ILE A 72 -16.51 -0.50 23.98
C ILE A 72 -15.93 0.62 24.86
N LYS A 73 -15.58 1.77 24.28
CA LYS A 73 -15.12 2.95 25.04
C LYS A 73 -16.16 3.39 26.07
N ARG A 74 -17.42 3.50 25.66
CA ARG A 74 -18.55 3.78 26.56
C ARG A 74 -18.73 2.69 27.64
N MET A 75 -18.43 1.43 27.32
CA MET A 75 -18.44 0.37 28.33
C MET A 75 -17.32 0.54 29.35
N HIS A 76 -16.11 0.92 28.94
CA HIS A 76 -15.00 1.16 29.87
C HIS A 76 -15.28 2.32 30.81
N GLU A 77 -15.86 3.41 30.30
CA GLU A 77 -16.33 4.55 31.12
C GLU A 77 -17.33 4.12 32.20
N LYS A 78 -18.17 3.11 31.92
CA LYS A 78 -19.21 2.63 32.83
C LYS A 78 -18.78 1.52 33.78
N TYR A 79 -18.00 0.56 33.29
CA TYR A 79 -17.72 -0.72 33.98
C TYR A 79 -16.29 -0.84 34.50
N GLY A 80 -15.38 0.05 34.06
CA GLY A 80 -13.98 0.06 34.46
C GLY A 80 -13.04 -0.54 33.41
N PRO A 81 -11.77 -0.82 33.77
CA PRO A 81 -10.69 -1.09 32.82
C PRO A 81 -10.73 -2.48 32.17
N ILE A 82 -11.57 -3.39 32.66
CA ILE A 82 -11.79 -4.71 32.07
C ILE A 82 -13.29 -4.96 31.92
N VAL A 83 -13.73 -5.34 30.73
CA VAL A 83 -15.15 -5.47 30.39
C VAL A 83 -15.41 -6.75 29.60
N ARG A 84 -16.49 -7.46 29.94
CA ARG A 84 -17.03 -8.55 29.12
C ARG A 84 -17.90 -8.00 28.00
N ILE A 85 -17.33 -8.01 26.79
CA ILE A 85 -17.92 -7.40 25.59
C ILE A 85 -18.66 -8.41 24.69
N ALA A 86 -18.46 -9.71 24.93
CA ALA A 86 -19.18 -10.79 24.27
C ALA A 86 -19.33 -12.00 25.22
N PRO A 87 -20.07 -13.06 24.86
CA PRO A 87 -20.21 -14.23 25.72
C PRO A 87 -18.89 -14.90 26.09
N ASP A 88 -17.90 -14.83 25.22
CA ASP A 88 -16.61 -15.53 25.25
C ASP A 88 -15.39 -14.58 25.16
N GLU A 89 -15.60 -13.27 25.32
CA GLU A 89 -14.55 -12.26 25.09
C GLU A 89 -14.55 -11.14 26.13
N LEU A 90 -13.34 -10.81 26.60
CA LEU A 90 -13.05 -9.67 27.46
C LEU A 90 -12.28 -8.61 26.67
N HIS A 91 -12.50 -7.35 27.00
CA HIS A 91 -11.71 -6.21 26.52
C HIS A 91 -11.03 -5.52 27.70
N ILE A 92 -9.78 -5.10 27.50
CA ILE A 92 -9.00 -4.35 28.49
C ILE A 92 -8.60 -3.01 27.88
N ASP A 93 -8.82 -1.93 28.62
CA ASP A 93 -8.38 -0.57 28.29
C ASP A 93 -7.37 -0.11 29.35
N ASP A 94 -6.14 -0.58 29.17
CA ASP A 94 -5.00 -0.29 30.04
C ASP A 94 -3.71 -0.35 29.22
N PRO A 95 -3.10 0.80 28.90
CA PRO A 95 -1.91 0.84 28.07
C PRO A 95 -0.71 0.05 28.60
N GLU A 96 -0.60 -0.11 29.92
CA GLU A 96 0.51 -0.85 30.54
C GLU A 96 0.34 -2.36 30.42
N TYR A 97 -0.89 -2.84 30.18
CA TYR A 97 -1.19 -4.26 30.04
C TYR A 97 -1.00 -4.79 28.61
N TRP A 98 -0.77 -3.91 27.63
CA TRP A 98 -0.61 -4.28 26.22
C TRP A 98 0.43 -5.39 25.99
N GLN A 99 1.61 -5.26 26.61
CA GLN A 99 2.68 -6.24 26.43
C GLN A 99 2.33 -7.63 26.96
N GLU A 100 1.51 -7.72 28.01
CA GLU A 100 1.10 -8.99 28.61
C GLU A 100 0.16 -9.78 27.69
N VAL A 101 -0.71 -9.09 26.96
CA VAL A 101 -1.63 -9.72 25.98
C VAL A 101 -0.90 -10.14 24.70
N TYR A 102 0.03 -9.32 24.21
CA TYR A 102 0.56 -9.48 22.85
C TYR A 102 2.01 -9.98 22.76
N CYS A 103 2.89 -9.60 23.70
CA CYS A 103 4.33 -9.83 23.59
C CYS A 103 4.80 -11.12 24.27
N ASN A 104 4.06 -11.60 25.27
CA ASN A 104 4.45 -12.75 26.09
C ASN A 104 4.12 -14.10 25.41
N ASN A 105 4.73 -14.37 24.25
CA ASN A 105 4.51 -15.59 23.46
C ASN A 105 5.68 -16.58 23.61
N SER A 106 5.38 -17.81 24.01
CA SER A 106 6.35 -18.91 24.07
C SER A 106 5.68 -20.24 23.69
N ALA A 107 6.45 -21.33 23.61
CA ALA A 107 5.86 -22.66 23.42
C ALA A 107 4.95 -23.07 24.59
N ALA A 108 5.27 -22.61 25.81
CA ALA A 108 4.45 -22.81 27.00
C ALA A 108 3.29 -21.79 27.09
N ARG A 109 3.36 -20.67 26.36
CA ARG A 109 2.35 -19.61 26.34
C ARG A 109 1.97 -19.27 24.90
N PRO A 110 1.25 -20.15 24.20
CA PRO A 110 0.86 -19.91 22.83
C PRO A 110 -0.22 -18.82 22.75
N ILE A 111 -0.07 -17.93 21.77
CA ILE A 111 -0.98 -16.81 21.54
C ILE A 111 -1.78 -17.05 20.24
N ASP A 112 -2.98 -17.58 20.41
CA ASP A 112 -3.91 -17.91 19.32
C ASP A 112 -4.83 -16.73 18.97
N LYS A 113 -5.37 -16.74 17.75
CA LYS A 113 -6.53 -15.90 17.37
C LYS A 113 -7.82 -16.70 17.55
N GLN A 114 -8.95 -16.01 17.64
CA GLN A 114 -10.26 -16.66 17.60
C GLN A 114 -10.47 -17.37 16.25
N ALA A 115 -10.81 -18.66 16.29
CA ALA A 115 -11.01 -19.48 15.08
C ALA A 115 -12.11 -18.95 14.14
N LYS A 116 -13.09 -18.19 14.67
CA LYS A 116 -14.15 -17.56 13.87
C LYS A 116 -13.63 -16.54 12.85
N LEU A 117 -12.41 -16.04 13.02
CA LEU A 117 -11.80 -15.02 12.15
C LEU A 117 -11.04 -15.62 10.95
N GLN A 118 -10.87 -16.94 10.89
CA GLN A 118 -10.10 -17.61 9.84
C GLN A 118 -10.68 -17.36 8.44
N ASP A 119 -11.99 -17.51 8.26
CA ASP A 119 -12.63 -17.42 6.94
C ASP A 119 -13.04 -15.99 6.56
N ARG A 120 -12.72 -15.01 7.41
CA ARG A 120 -13.29 -13.66 7.31
C ARG A 120 -13.04 -12.99 5.96
N PHE A 121 -11.86 -13.21 5.39
CA PHE A 121 -11.43 -12.63 4.13
C PHE A 121 -11.53 -13.63 2.96
N GLY A 122 -12.07 -14.83 3.17
CA GLY A 122 -12.08 -15.90 2.15
C GLY A 122 -10.68 -16.44 1.82
N LEU A 123 -9.73 -16.29 2.75
CA LEU A 123 -8.34 -16.72 2.61
C LEU A 123 -7.93 -17.53 3.86
N PRO A 124 -8.61 -18.65 4.15
CA PRO A 124 -8.44 -19.39 5.41
C PRO A 124 -7.03 -19.89 5.64
N ASP A 125 -6.27 -20.12 4.57
CA ASP A 125 -4.92 -20.64 4.68
C ASP A 125 -3.86 -19.55 4.80
N ALA A 126 -4.13 -18.30 4.43
CA ALA A 126 -3.17 -17.19 4.55
C ALA A 126 -2.58 -17.02 5.98
N ILE A 127 -1.35 -16.51 6.08
CA ILE A 127 -0.69 -16.26 7.37
C ILE A 127 -1.56 -15.39 8.26
N PHE A 128 -2.11 -14.32 7.68
CA PHE A 128 -2.97 -13.38 8.38
C PHE A 128 -4.18 -14.09 9.03
N SER A 129 -4.79 -15.04 8.35
CA SER A 129 -5.99 -15.77 8.78
C SER A 129 -5.70 -16.89 9.78
N THR A 130 -4.43 -17.31 9.91
CA THR A 130 -4.04 -18.51 10.66
C THR A 130 -4.30 -18.37 12.18
N PRO A 131 -5.22 -19.15 12.78
CA PRO A 131 -5.56 -18.99 14.20
C PRO A 131 -4.50 -19.54 15.14
N GLY A 132 -3.96 -20.74 14.88
CA GLY A 132 -3.01 -21.42 15.77
C GLY A 132 -1.62 -20.76 15.80
N ALA A 133 -1.06 -20.58 16.99
CA ALA A 133 0.23 -19.91 17.21
C ALA A 133 1.40 -20.62 16.52
N GLU A 134 1.45 -21.94 16.57
CA GLU A 134 2.54 -22.76 16.03
C GLU A 134 2.57 -22.70 14.49
N LEU A 135 1.42 -22.94 13.87
CA LEU A 135 1.29 -22.89 12.41
C LEU A 135 1.58 -21.48 11.89
N HIS A 136 1.04 -20.45 12.56
CA HIS A 136 1.35 -19.06 12.23
C HIS A 136 2.84 -18.75 12.34
N ARG A 137 3.52 -19.22 13.40
CA ARG A 137 4.96 -19.03 13.59
C ARG A 137 5.76 -19.63 12.42
N SER A 138 5.44 -20.86 12.04
CA SER A 138 6.09 -21.56 10.92
C SER A 138 5.92 -20.78 9.60
N ARG A 139 4.68 -20.44 9.25
CA ARG A 139 4.38 -19.69 8.02
C ARG A 139 5.01 -18.30 8.01
N ARG A 140 4.97 -17.57 9.13
CA ARG A 140 5.61 -16.24 9.26
C ARG A 140 7.12 -16.32 9.05
N GLN A 141 7.79 -17.32 9.63
CA GLN A 141 9.24 -17.46 9.53
C GLN A 141 9.72 -17.61 8.09
N ALA A 142 8.90 -18.23 7.23
CA ALA A 142 9.21 -18.45 5.82
C ALA A 142 9.29 -17.18 4.96
N MET A 143 8.76 -16.05 5.42
CA MET A 143 8.80 -14.77 4.68
C MET A 143 9.42 -13.61 5.48
N ALA A 144 9.71 -13.82 6.77
CA ALA A 144 10.26 -12.78 7.64
C ALA A 144 11.63 -12.25 7.16
N GLY A 145 12.43 -13.09 6.49
CA GLY A 145 13.70 -12.69 5.89
C GLY A 145 13.52 -11.60 4.83
N PHE A 146 12.53 -11.74 3.96
CA PHE A 146 12.23 -10.76 2.91
C PHE A 146 11.83 -9.40 3.48
N PHE A 147 10.96 -9.38 4.50
CA PHE A 147 10.51 -8.14 5.15
C PHE A 147 11.51 -7.59 6.18
N SER A 148 12.71 -8.15 6.25
CA SER A 148 13.76 -7.62 7.12
C SER A 148 14.21 -6.25 6.65
N ARG A 149 14.63 -5.42 7.61
CA ARG A 149 15.10 -4.05 7.35
C ARG A 149 16.28 -4.02 6.37
N GLN A 150 17.16 -5.01 6.43
CA GLN A 150 18.30 -5.13 5.52
C GLN A 150 17.83 -5.41 4.09
N ARG A 151 16.99 -6.45 3.92
CA ARG A 151 16.53 -6.86 2.60
C ARG A 151 15.72 -5.77 1.90
N LEU A 152 14.87 -5.05 2.64
CA LEU A 152 14.07 -3.97 2.05
C LEU A 152 14.91 -2.79 1.53
N ARG A 153 16.06 -2.50 2.15
CA ARG A 153 16.99 -1.48 1.61
C ARG A 153 17.50 -1.83 0.23
N GLU A 154 17.78 -3.11 0.00
CA GLU A 154 18.22 -3.61 -1.32
C GLU A 154 17.11 -3.46 -2.37
N THR A 155 15.85 -3.51 -1.95
CA THR A 155 14.69 -3.33 -2.84
C THR A 155 14.28 -1.87 -3.06
N GLN A 156 14.85 -0.90 -2.32
CA GLN A 156 14.41 0.49 -2.35
C GLN A 156 14.45 1.09 -3.76
N GLY A 157 15.45 0.74 -4.58
CA GLY A 157 15.55 1.24 -5.95
C GLY A 157 14.29 0.95 -6.79
N ARG A 158 13.65 -0.20 -6.56
CA ARG A 158 12.40 -0.58 -7.24
C ARG A 158 11.23 0.29 -6.80
N VAL A 159 11.15 0.58 -5.50
CA VAL A 159 10.15 1.48 -4.93
C VAL A 159 10.34 2.91 -5.43
N ASN A 160 11.59 3.38 -5.49
CA ASN A 160 11.92 4.71 -6.02
C ASN A 160 11.43 4.88 -7.46
N THR A 161 11.64 3.90 -8.34
CA THR A 161 11.13 3.94 -9.73
C THR A 161 9.61 4.16 -9.79
N LEU A 162 8.85 3.44 -8.97
CA LEU A 162 7.39 3.56 -8.92
C LEU A 162 6.95 4.91 -8.35
N VAL A 163 7.61 5.38 -7.29
CA VAL A 163 7.35 6.70 -6.68
C VAL A 163 7.70 7.83 -7.64
N ASP A 164 8.82 7.74 -8.37
CA ASP A 164 9.22 8.69 -9.39
C ASP A 164 8.22 8.75 -10.53
N ARG A 165 7.74 7.60 -11.01
CA ARG A 165 6.69 7.52 -12.04
C ARG A 165 5.42 8.25 -11.60
N VAL A 166 4.94 7.99 -10.37
CA VAL A 166 3.76 8.67 -9.81
C VAL A 166 4.00 10.18 -9.66
N SER A 167 5.14 10.57 -9.08
CA SER A 167 5.50 11.98 -8.92
C SER A 167 5.58 12.71 -10.25
N HIS A 168 6.22 12.11 -11.27
CA HIS A 168 6.27 12.68 -12.61
C HIS A 168 4.87 12.85 -13.20
N ARG A 169 4.00 11.86 -13.04
CA ARG A 169 2.61 11.91 -13.50
C ARG A 169 1.83 13.04 -12.81
N VAL A 170 1.97 13.21 -11.49
CA VAL A 170 1.36 14.32 -10.74
C VAL A 170 1.78 15.67 -11.31
N SER A 171 3.09 15.87 -11.53
CA SER A 171 3.60 17.11 -12.14
C SER A 171 3.08 17.33 -13.56
N LYS A 172 3.06 16.28 -14.40
CA LYS A 172 2.68 16.39 -15.81
C LYS A 172 1.18 16.63 -15.99
N GLU A 173 0.36 15.95 -15.20
CA GLU A 173 -1.08 15.90 -15.42
C GLU A 173 -1.90 16.86 -14.57
N TYR A 174 -1.39 17.32 -13.42
CA TYR A 174 -2.17 18.11 -12.47
C TYR A 174 -1.59 19.50 -12.20
N ALA A 175 -0.29 19.72 -12.38
CA ALA A 175 0.34 20.98 -12.06
C ALA A 175 -0.15 22.13 -12.95
N GLY A 176 -0.81 23.12 -12.33
CA GLY A 176 -1.36 24.28 -13.04
C GLY A 176 -2.56 23.99 -13.95
N CYS A 177 -3.05 22.75 -13.98
CA CYS A 177 -4.14 22.35 -14.89
C CYS A 177 -5.54 22.50 -14.28
N ASN A 178 -5.68 23.04 -13.05
CA ASN A 178 -6.93 23.06 -12.27
C ASN A 178 -7.64 21.69 -12.18
N ARG A 179 -6.87 20.59 -12.32
CA ARG A 179 -7.37 19.23 -12.15
C ARG A 179 -7.29 18.84 -10.68
N VAL A 180 -8.31 18.11 -10.24
CA VAL A 180 -8.42 17.60 -8.87
C VAL A 180 -7.83 16.21 -8.81
N LEU A 181 -6.90 16.00 -7.87
CA LEU A 181 -6.28 14.71 -7.59
C LEU A 181 -6.86 14.15 -6.29
N ASP A 182 -7.29 12.89 -6.30
CA ASP A 182 -7.56 12.14 -5.07
C ASP A 182 -6.28 11.47 -4.58
N ILE A 183 -5.84 11.84 -3.36
CA ILE A 183 -4.62 11.32 -2.75
C ILE A 183 -4.77 9.83 -2.39
N GLY A 184 -5.96 9.42 -1.96
CA GLY A 184 -6.24 8.04 -1.60
C GLY A 184 -6.14 7.09 -2.78
N ASP A 185 -6.75 7.43 -3.92
CA ASP A 185 -6.69 6.62 -5.15
C ASP A 185 -5.24 6.50 -5.66
N MET A 186 -4.50 7.61 -5.64
CA MET A 186 -3.09 7.65 -6.04
C MET A 186 -2.22 6.72 -5.20
N PHE A 187 -2.27 6.83 -3.87
CA PHE A 187 -1.43 6.02 -2.98
C PHE A 187 -1.89 4.57 -2.89
N SER A 188 -3.19 4.29 -3.03
CA SER A 188 -3.69 2.91 -3.11
C SER A 188 -3.13 2.21 -4.35
N SER A 189 -3.17 2.88 -5.50
CA SER A 189 -2.60 2.36 -6.73
C SER A 189 -1.09 2.14 -6.63
N LEU A 190 -0.37 3.07 -6.00
CA LEU A 190 1.07 2.94 -5.76
C LEU A 190 1.39 1.75 -4.84
N ALA A 191 0.65 1.57 -3.75
CA ALA A 191 0.85 0.47 -2.80
C ALA A 191 0.66 -0.90 -3.48
N VAL A 192 -0.38 -1.05 -4.32
CA VAL A 192 -0.59 -2.30 -5.08
C VAL A 192 0.58 -2.56 -6.04
N ASP A 193 1.03 -1.55 -6.77
CA ASP A 193 2.14 -1.69 -7.70
C ASP A 193 3.46 -2.04 -6.99
N ILE A 194 3.73 -1.44 -5.83
CA ILE A 194 4.90 -1.78 -4.99
C ILE A 194 4.83 -3.23 -4.53
N VAL A 195 3.69 -3.66 -3.95
CA VAL A 195 3.58 -5.01 -3.40
C VAL A 195 3.66 -6.07 -4.50
N THR A 196 3.01 -5.84 -5.65
CA THR A 196 3.02 -6.80 -6.77
C THR A 196 4.41 -6.89 -7.42
N GLU A 197 5.11 -5.77 -7.53
CA GLU A 197 6.51 -5.74 -7.93
C GLU A 197 7.38 -6.58 -6.95
N LEU A 198 7.24 -6.40 -5.64
CA LEU A 198 8.02 -7.15 -4.65
C LEU A 198 7.63 -8.65 -4.56
N CYS A 199 6.35 -8.98 -4.78
CA CYS A 199 5.86 -10.35 -4.73
C CYS A 199 6.21 -11.15 -5.99
N PHE A 200 6.14 -10.55 -7.18
CA PHE A 200 6.15 -11.29 -8.46
C PHE A 200 7.13 -10.74 -9.50
N ARG A 201 7.84 -9.64 -9.22
CA ARG A 201 8.58 -8.83 -10.22
C ARG A 201 7.71 -8.41 -11.41
N ARG A 202 6.42 -8.27 -11.15
CA ARG A 202 5.40 -7.89 -12.12
C ARG A 202 4.52 -6.84 -11.49
N CYS A 203 4.70 -5.61 -11.94
CA CYS A 203 3.85 -4.50 -11.58
C CYS A 203 2.48 -4.62 -12.26
N THR A 204 1.39 -4.48 -11.50
CA THR A 204 0.03 -4.45 -12.06
C THR A 204 -0.29 -3.17 -12.83
N ASN A 205 0.56 -2.14 -12.72
CA ASN A 205 0.40 -0.83 -13.32
C ASN A 205 -0.93 -0.15 -12.95
N CYS A 206 -1.40 -0.36 -11.72
CA CYS A 206 -2.55 0.36 -11.17
C CYS A 206 -2.33 1.88 -11.20
N THR A 207 -1.08 2.32 -11.03
CA THR A 207 -0.70 3.74 -11.10
C THR A 207 -0.80 4.35 -12.49
N GLU A 208 -1.06 3.57 -13.54
CA GLU A 208 -1.29 4.06 -14.91
C GLU A 208 -2.78 4.23 -15.24
N ALA A 209 -3.67 3.73 -14.37
CA ALA A 209 -5.11 3.88 -14.56
C ALA A 209 -5.52 5.37 -14.65
N PRO A 210 -6.53 5.72 -15.47
CA PRO A 210 -7.09 7.08 -15.49
C PRO A 210 -7.45 7.54 -14.07
N GLU A 211 -7.03 8.75 -13.70
CA GLU A 211 -7.24 9.32 -12.36
C GLU A 211 -6.74 8.46 -11.19
N PHE A 212 -5.83 7.50 -11.44
CA PHE A 212 -5.40 6.49 -10.46
C PHE A 212 -6.52 5.56 -9.94
N LYS A 213 -7.64 5.47 -10.65
CA LYS A 213 -8.78 4.63 -10.28
C LYS A 213 -8.68 3.24 -10.92
N ALA A 214 -7.80 2.40 -10.37
CA ALA A 214 -7.67 1.03 -10.82
C ALA A 214 -8.84 0.15 -10.33
N PRO A 215 -9.48 -0.67 -11.18
CA PRO A 215 -10.56 -1.58 -10.76
C PRO A 215 -10.15 -2.53 -9.62
N LEU A 216 -8.90 -2.98 -9.63
CA LEU A 216 -8.33 -3.84 -8.58
C LEU A 216 -8.39 -3.17 -7.20
N VAL A 217 -8.00 -1.91 -7.09
CA VAL A 217 -8.03 -1.14 -5.83
C VAL A 217 -9.46 -1.03 -5.29
N ASN A 218 -10.42 -0.68 -6.14
CA ASN A 218 -11.83 -0.57 -5.77
C ASN A 218 -12.37 -1.89 -5.20
N THR A 219 -11.94 -3.00 -5.78
CA THR A 219 -12.30 -4.34 -5.33
C THR A 219 -11.71 -4.69 -3.96
N VAL A 220 -10.46 -4.31 -3.69
CA VAL A 220 -9.85 -4.48 -2.35
C VAL A 220 -10.66 -3.74 -1.30
N ILE A 221 -10.99 -2.47 -1.57
CA ILE A 221 -11.80 -1.64 -0.65
C ILE A 221 -13.16 -2.28 -0.41
N ASN A 222 -13.87 -2.71 -1.46
CA ASN A 222 -15.16 -3.39 -1.32
C ASN A 222 -15.10 -4.70 -0.50
N ASN A 223 -14.01 -5.47 -0.63
CA ASN A 223 -13.81 -6.69 0.17
C ASN A 223 -13.69 -6.37 1.67
N ILE A 224 -13.01 -5.27 2.03
CA ILE A 224 -12.92 -4.81 3.42
C ILE A 224 -14.32 -4.57 4.01
N TRP A 225 -15.23 -3.99 3.24
CA TRP A 225 -16.62 -3.80 3.67
C TRP A 225 -17.38 -5.12 3.87
N LEU A 226 -17.24 -6.07 2.94
CA LEU A 226 -17.85 -7.40 3.04
C LEU A 226 -17.27 -8.23 4.19
N SER A 227 -15.99 -8.02 4.53
CA SER A 227 -15.30 -8.74 5.61
C SER A 227 -15.97 -8.58 6.98
N HIS A 228 -16.72 -7.50 7.18
CA HIS A 228 -17.49 -7.28 8.41
C HIS A 228 -18.67 -8.24 8.54
N TRP A 229 -19.35 -8.53 7.43
CA TRP A 229 -20.42 -9.54 7.41
C TRP A 229 -19.84 -10.94 7.57
N ASN A 230 -18.76 -11.26 6.86
CA ASN A 230 -18.11 -12.56 6.90
C ASN A 230 -17.58 -12.92 8.30
N ALA A 231 -17.13 -11.93 9.08
CA ALA A 231 -16.70 -12.13 10.46
C ALA A 231 -17.81 -12.70 11.38
N HIS A 232 -19.08 -12.42 11.04
CA HIS A 232 -20.25 -12.78 11.84
C HIS A 232 -21.05 -13.95 11.27
N PHE A 233 -20.90 -14.21 9.98
CA PHE A 233 -21.68 -15.18 9.21
C PHE A 233 -20.77 -16.02 8.30
N ARG A 234 -19.97 -16.91 8.91
CA ARG A 234 -19.01 -17.78 8.21
C ARG A 234 -19.63 -18.63 7.10
N PHE A 235 -20.91 -18.98 7.23
CA PHE A 235 -21.59 -19.76 6.21
C PHE A 235 -21.60 -19.03 4.86
N ILE A 236 -21.64 -17.70 4.81
CA ILE A 236 -21.69 -16.93 3.55
C ILE A 236 -20.55 -17.35 2.62
N ILE A 237 -19.31 -17.41 3.13
CA ILE A 237 -18.15 -17.83 2.35
C ILE A 237 -18.27 -19.29 1.92
N ALA A 238 -18.64 -20.19 2.84
CA ALA A 238 -18.82 -21.61 2.51
C ALA A 238 -19.88 -21.83 1.40
N TRP A 239 -20.97 -21.07 1.43
CA TRP A 239 -22.02 -21.11 0.40
C TRP A 239 -21.53 -20.55 -0.95
N ILE A 240 -20.72 -19.48 -0.93
CA ILE A 240 -20.13 -18.93 -2.16
C ILE A 240 -19.20 -19.95 -2.80
N GLU A 241 -18.34 -20.63 -2.02
CA GLU A 241 -17.39 -21.63 -2.53
C GLU A 241 -18.07 -22.88 -3.11
N LEU A 242 -19.32 -23.15 -2.72
CA LEU A 242 -20.13 -24.26 -3.25
C LEU A 242 -20.77 -23.94 -4.61
N LEU A 243 -20.83 -22.67 -5.02
CA LEU A 243 -21.47 -22.24 -6.26
C LEU A 243 -20.46 -22.14 -7.41
N PRO A 244 -20.80 -22.57 -8.65
CA PRO A 244 -19.94 -22.32 -9.80
C PRO A 244 -19.81 -20.82 -10.10
N ASP A 245 -18.63 -20.37 -10.53
CA ASP A 245 -18.30 -18.95 -10.79
C ASP A 245 -19.31 -18.22 -11.68
N ILE A 246 -19.87 -18.91 -12.68
CA ILE A 246 -20.88 -18.33 -13.59
C ILE A 246 -22.14 -17.86 -12.84
N PHE A 247 -22.58 -18.60 -11.82
CA PHE A 247 -23.74 -18.23 -11.01
C PHE A 247 -23.41 -17.08 -10.07
N ILE A 248 -22.20 -17.06 -9.49
CA ILE A 248 -21.74 -15.99 -8.61
C ILE A 248 -21.63 -14.67 -9.39
N ILE A 249 -21.00 -14.68 -10.56
CA ILE A 249 -20.83 -13.49 -11.40
C ILE A 249 -22.20 -12.96 -11.87
N THR A 250 -23.14 -13.84 -12.20
CA THR A 250 -24.50 -13.44 -12.61
C THR A 250 -25.26 -12.80 -11.46
N LEU A 251 -25.13 -13.32 -10.23
CA LEU A 251 -25.84 -12.82 -9.06
C LEU A 251 -25.18 -11.56 -8.45
N ALA A 252 -23.86 -11.46 -8.56
CA ALA A 252 -23.05 -10.39 -7.99
C ALA A 252 -21.88 -10.02 -8.92
N PRO A 253 -22.12 -9.20 -9.97
CA PRO A 253 -21.10 -8.81 -10.95
C PRO A 253 -19.87 -8.12 -10.33
N LEU A 254 -20.04 -7.48 -9.17
CA LEU A 254 -18.97 -6.83 -8.39
C LEU A 254 -17.87 -7.79 -7.92
N ILE A 255 -18.10 -9.11 -7.94
CA ILE A 255 -17.12 -10.13 -7.53
C ILE A 255 -16.16 -10.49 -8.68
N LYS A 256 -16.52 -10.23 -9.95
CA LYS A 256 -15.71 -10.64 -11.11
C LYS A 256 -14.23 -10.20 -11.02
N PRO A 257 -13.89 -8.95 -10.65
CA PRO A 257 -12.48 -8.57 -10.55
C PRO A 257 -11.71 -9.32 -9.44
N ILE A 258 -12.38 -9.81 -8.38
CA ILE A 258 -11.76 -10.68 -7.36
C ILE A 258 -11.37 -12.01 -7.98
N LEU A 259 -12.27 -12.59 -8.79
CA LEU A 259 -12.02 -13.86 -9.48
C LEU A 259 -10.93 -13.69 -10.54
N ASP A 260 -10.93 -12.59 -11.29
CA ASP A 260 -9.89 -12.26 -12.26
C ASP A 260 -8.52 -12.10 -11.57
N LEU A 261 -8.48 -11.42 -10.41
CA LEU A 261 -7.27 -11.29 -9.59
C LEU A 261 -6.80 -12.66 -9.09
N LYS A 262 -7.70 -13.48 -8.55
CA LYS A 262 -7.38 -14.83 -8.07
C LYS A 262 -6.81 -15.68 -9.19
N ALA A 263 -7.42 -15.64 -10.38
CA ALA A 263 -6.94 -16.36 -11.55
C ALA A 263 -5.56 -15.85 -12.02
N SER A 264 -5.37 -14.53 -12.09
CA SER A 264 -4.09 -13.93 -12.47
C SER A 264 -2.98 -14.27 -11.49
N ILE A 265 -3.25 -14.19 -10.18
CA ILE A 265 -2.30 -14.56 -9.13
C ILE A 265 -2.00 -16.06 -9.18
N ALA A 266 -3.02 -16.92 -9.32
CA ALA A 266 -2.82 -18.36 -9.42
C ALA A 266 -1.95 -18.74 -10.63
N GLN A 267 -2.14 -18.06 -11.76
CA GLN A 267 -1.29 -18.22 -12.93
C GLN A 267 0.16 -17.82 -12.61
N GLN A 268 0.37 -16.64 -12.01
CA GLN A 268 1.72 -16.16 -11.65
C GLN A 268 2.42 -17.10 -10.66
N VAL A 269 1.70 -17.56 -9.63
CA VAL A 269 2.21 -18.56 -8.68
C VAL A 269 2.57 -19.87 -9.41
N GLY A 270 1.73 -20.31 -10.35
CA GLY A 270 2.01 -21.48 -11.19
C GLY A 270 3.30 -21.34 -12.01
N GLU A 271 3.53 -20.17 -12.61
CA GLU A 271 4.72 -19.86 -13.40
C GLU A 271 6.01 -19.82 -12.56
N ILE A 272 5.93 -19.24 -11.35
CA ILE A 272 7.02 -19.24 -10.36
C ILE A 272 7.34 -20.69 -9.95
N LEU A 273 6.33 -21.48 -9.62
CA LEU A 273 6.48 -22.89 -9.24
C LEU A 273 7.06 -23.75 -10.37
N SER A 274 6.73 -23.46 -11.63
CA SER A 274 7.28 -24.17 -12.79
C SER A 274 8.70 -23.72 -13.18
N GLY A 275 9.24 -22.67 -12.55
CA GLY A 275 10.56 -22.11 -12.87
C GLY A 275 10.64 -21.36 -14.21
N MET A 276 9.50 -21.09 -14.85
CA MET A 276 9.42 -20.36 -16.13
C MET A 276 9.74 -18.86 -15.96
N ASP A 277 9.67 -18.35 -14.73
CA ASP A 277 9.99 -16.95 -14.43
C ASP A 277 11.51 -16.66 -14.52
N LYS A 278 12.36 -17.68 -14.30
CA LYS A 278 13.82 -17.53 -14.43
C LYS A 278 14.30 -17.41 -15.89
N SER A 279 13.49 -17.77 -16.88
CA SER A 279 13.83 -17.72 -18.30
C SER A 279 13.21 -16.56 -19.07
N SER A 280 12.28 -15.81 -18.48
CA SER A 280 11.49 -14.76 -19.14
C SER A 280 11.85 -13.33 -18.75
N ILE A 281 12.72 -13.12 -17.75
CA ILE A 281 13.22 -11.78 -17.37
C ILE A 281 14.52 -11.48 -18.13
N GLY A 282 14.37 -10.90 -19.32
CA GLY A 282 15.45 -10.41 -20.17
C GLY A 282 16.05 -9.06 -19.74
N THR A 283 16.49 -8.92 -18.49
CA THR A 283 17.32 -7.79 -18.05
C THR A 283 18.49 -8.27 -17.21
N LYS A 284 19.69 -8.22 -17.80
CA LYS A 284 20.97 -8.66 -17.21
C LYS A 284 21.53 -7.72 -16.14
N ASP A 285 20.84 -6.64 -15.78
CA ASP A 285 21.45 -5.52 -15.02
C ASP A 285 21.29 -5.57 -13.50
N PHE A 286 20.63 -6.59 -12.94
CA PHE A 286 20.60 -6.78 -11.49
C PHE A 286 20.97 -8.21 -11.13
N ARG A 287 22.24 -8.42 -10.77
CA ARG A 287 22.69 -9.61 -10.02
C ARG A 287 22.23 -9.49 -8.56
N GLY A 288 20.94 -9.69 -8.32
CA GLY A 288 20.35 -9.92 -6.99
C GLY A 288 20.36 -11.40 -6.64
N SER A 289 20.53 -11.72 -5.35
CA SER A 289 20.59 -13.06 -4.74
C SER A 289 19.55 -14.08 -5.23
N ASP A 290 19.77 -15.38 -5.00
CA ASP A 290 18.88 -16.53 -5.29
C ASP A 290 17.39 -16.44 -4.80
N HIS A 291 17.00 -15.36 -4.10
CA HIS A 291 15.65 -15.10 -3.54
C HIS A 291 15.10 -13.71 -3.91
N ASP A 292 14.88 -13.42 -5.19
CA ASP A 292 14.51 -12.07 -5.67
C ASP A 292 13.07 -11.64 -5.33
N THR A 293 12.18 -12.57 -4.98
CA THR A 293 10.80 -12.29 -4.55
C THR A 293 10.45 -12.88 -3.18
N ILE A 294 9.31 -12.46 -2.62
CA ILE A 294 8.76 -13.06 -1.40
C ILE A 294 8.49 -14.56 -1.59
N PHE A 295 8.03 -14.95 -2.78
CA PHE A 295 7.73 -16.36 -3.06
C PHE A 295 9.00 -17.20 -3.24
N ASP A 296 10.07 -16.63 -3.79
CA ASP A 296 11.37 -17.33 -3.82
C ASP A 296 11.89 -17.62 -2.42
N GLU A 297 11.75 -16.66 -1.49
CA GLU A 297 12.11 -16.84 -0.07
C GLU A 297 11.25 -17.95 0.58
N MET A 298 9.93 -17.94 0.33
CA MET A 298 9.03 -18.97 0.85
C MET A 298 9.34 -20.36 0.31
N LEU A 299 9.63 -20.48 -1.00
CA LEU A 299 9.97 -21.74 -1.65
C LEU A 299 11.31 -22.30 -1.17
N ALA A 300 12.24 -21.45 -0.76
CA ALA A 300 13.52 -21.83 -0.17
C ALA A 300 13.45 -22.14 1.34
N SER A 301 12.31 -21.91 1.97
CA SER A 301 12.13 -22.07 3.41
C SER A 301 12.04 -23.55 3.83
N LYS A 302 11.93 -23.78 5.14
CA LYS A 302 11.75 -25.12 5.75
C LYS A 302 10.29 -25.56 5.83
N LEU A 303 9.39 -24.94 5.08
CA LEU A 303 7.98 -25.30 5.09
C LEU A 303 7.77 -26.71 4.49
N PRO A 304 6.83 -27.50 5.04
CA PRO A 304 6.49 -28.80 4.46
C PRO A 304 5.81 -28.63 3.08
N PRO A 305 5.85 -29.63 2.20
CA PRO A 305 5.27 -29.54 0.85
C PRO A 305 3.79 -29.12 0.83
N SER A 306 3.00 -29.50 1.84
CA SER A 306 1.59 -29.09 1.95
C SER A 306 1.42 -27.56 2.07
N GLU A 307 2.38 -26.89 2.72
CA GLU A 307 2.42 -25.44 2.90
C GLU A 307 3.00 -24.69 1.70
N LEU A 308 3.51 -25.41 0.69
CA LEU A 308 4.02 -24.89 -0.58
C LEU A 308 3.10 -25.22 -1.76
N SER A 309 1.87 -25.67 -1.48
CA SER A 309 0.89 -25.96 -2.53
C SER A 309 0.47 -24.69 -3.27
N SER A 310 0.12 -24.82 -4.55
CA SER A 310 -0.28 -23.69 -5.40
C SER A 310 -1.46 -22.91 -4.82
N ASP A 311 -2.49 -23.58 -4.30
CA ASP A 311 -3.64 -22.90 -3.68
C ASP A 311 -3.23 -22.11 -2.43
N ARG A 312 -2.41 -22.72 -1.56
CA ARG A 312 -1.89 -22.06 -0.36
C ARG A 312 -1.10 -20.79 -0.68
N LEU A 313 -0.19 -20.88 -1.65
CA LEU A 313 0.63 -19.75 -2.10
C LEU A 313 -0.22 -18.68 -2.82
N THR A 314 -1.23 -19.09 -3.58
CA THR A 314 -2.22 -18.19 -4.19
C THR A 314 -2.98 -17.39 -3.13
N GLN A 315 -3.46 -18.05 -2.07
CA GLN A 315 -4.12 -17.36 -0.96
C GLN A 315 -3.18 -16.39 -0.24
N GLU A 316 -1.90 -16.75 -0.07
CA GLU A 316 -0.89 -15.85 0.51
C GLU A 316 -0.63 -14.63 -0.37
N ALA A 317 -0.51 -14.85 -1.68
CA ALA A 317 -0.31 -13.79 -2.66
C ALA A 317 -1.45 -12.77 -2.67
N ILE A 318 -2.70 -13.24 -2.62
CA ILE A 318 -3.87 -12.37 -2.50
C ILE A 318 -3.81 -11.60 -1.17
N ALA A 319 -3.50 -12.27 -0.07
CA ALA A 319 -3.42 -11.62 1.24
C ALA A 319 -2.34 -10.51 1.26
N LEU A 320 -1.14 -10.77 0.74
CA LEU A 320 -0.06 -9.79 0.67
C LEU A 320 -0.44 -8.60 -0.22
N THR A 321 -0.94 -8.87 -1.43
CA THR A 321 -1.31 -7.83 -2.43
C THR A 321 -2.40 -6.89 -1.90
N THR A 322 -3.33 -7.39 -1.08
CA THR A 322 -4.47 -6.60 -0.60
C THR A 322 -4.24 -5.93 0.76
N ALA A 323 -3.38 -6.48 1.62
CA ALA A 323 -3.18 -5.98 2.99
C ALA A 323 -2.51 -4.59 3.06
N GLY A 324 -1.59 -4.30 2.13
CA GLY A 324 -0.82 -3.05 2.11
C GLY A 324 -1.57 -1.83 1.59
N VAL A 325 -2.71 -2.03 0.91
CA VAL A 325 -3.40 -0.98 0.14
C VAL A 325 -4.04 0.05 1.06
N GLU A 326 -5.05 -0.37 1.83
CA GLU A 326 -5.85 0.56 2.65
C GLU A 326 -5.03 1.18 3.79
N THR A 327 -4.11 0.41 4.40
CA THR A 327 -3.36 0.83 5.60
C THR A 327 -2.31 1.90 5.31
N VAL A 328 -1.53 1.72 4.23
CA VAL A 328 -0.54 2.71 3.78
C VAL A 328 -1.26 3.95 3.25
N LYS A 329 -2.30 3.75 2.42
CA LYS A 329 -3.18 4.83 1.94
C LYS A 329 -3.66 5.68 3.10
N ALA A 330 -4.34 5.08 4.08
CA ALA A 330 -4.92 5.82 5.21
C ALA A 330 -3.87 6.66 5.94
N THR A 331 -2.69 6.08 6.22
CA THR A 331 -1.62 6.79 6.95
C THR A 331 -1.08 7.99 6.16
N ILE A 332 -0.78 7.81 4.87
CA ILE A 332 -0.24 8.88 4.02
C ILE A 332 -1.30 9.96 3.76
N THR A 333 -2.53 9.57 3.45
CA THR A 333 -3.65 10.48 3.24
C THR A 333 -3.90 11.34 4.49
N PHE A 334 -3.87 10.73 5.68
CA PHE A 334 -4.03 11.42 6.95
C PHE A 334 -2.89 12.43 7.20
N ALA A 335 -1.64 12.00 6.95
CA ALA A 335 -0.46 12.86 7.06
C ALA A 335 -0.55 14.08 6.12
N ILE A 336 -0.93 13.84 4.86
CA ILE A 336 -1.06 14.90 3.85
C ILE A 336 -2.15 15.90 4.24
N PHE A 337 -3.34 15.40 4.60
CA PHE A 337 -4.44 16.27 5.01
C PHE A 337 -4.04 17.19 6.17
N HIS A 338 -3.53 16.64 7.27
CA HIS A 338 -3.21 17.45 8.45
C HIS A 338 -2.04 18.41 8.21
N THR A 339 -1.06 18.02 7.40
CA THR A 339 0.07 18.87 7.04
C THR A 339 -0.36 20.04 6.15
N LEU A 340 -1.27 19.81 5.20
CA LEU A 340 -1.80 20.88 4.34
C LEU A 340 -2.83 21.77 5.07
N ASN A 341 -3.62 21.18 5.97
CA ASN A 341 -4.61 21.92 6.77
C ASN A 341 -3.96 22.78 7.87
N ASN A 342 -2.68 22.55 8.20
CA ASN A 342 -1.93 23.31 9.19
C ASN A 342 -0.66 23.93 8.56
N PRO A 343 -0.71 25.22 8.18
CA PRO A 343 0.42 25.88 7.51
C PRO A 343 1.74 25.85 8.29
N SER A 344 1.73 25.89 9.63
CA SER A 344 2.97 25.85 10.40
C SER A 344 3.63 24.48 10.36
N ILE A 345 2.83 23.40 10.38
CA ILE A 345 3.34 22.03 10.23
C ILE A 345 3.89 21.85 8.81
N GLY A 346 3.13 22.26 7.79
CA GLY A 346 3.56 22.19 6.39
C GLY A 346 4.85 22.96 6.12
N ALA A 347 4.97 24.20 6.62
CA ALA A 347 6.17 25.01 6.46
C ALA A 347 7.39 24.39 7.12
N ARG A 348 7.25 23.87 8.35
CA ARG A 348 8.35 23.24 9.09
C ARG A 348 8.82 21.94 8.44
N LEU A 349 7.90 21.09 7.99
CA LEU A 349 8.23 19.86 7.26
C LEU A 349 8.92 20.17 5.93
N LYS A 350 8.41 21.14 5.17
CA LYS A 350 8.99 21.55 3.89
C LYS A 350 10.39 22.12 4.05
N ALA A 351 10.65 22.87 5.13
CA ALA A 351 11.98 23.39 5.43
C ALA A 351 12.99 22.26 5.70
N GLU A 352 12.65 21.33 6.60
CA GLU A 352 13.49 20.16 6.92
C GLU A 352 13.79 19.32 5.67
N LEU A 353 12.77 19.05 4.85
CA LEU A 353 12.95 18.29 3.60
C LEU A 353 13.77 19.05 2.54
N THR A 354 13.68 20.37 2.50
CA THR A 354 14.46 21.19 1.55
C THR A 354 15.95 21.18 1.90
N GLU A 355 16.26 21.23 3.20
CA GLU A 355 17.64 21.10 3.70
C GLU A 355 18.20 19.69 3.48
N ALA A 356 17.42 18.66 3.83
CA ALA A 356 17.85 17.27 3.72
C ALA A 356 17.90 16.75 2.29
N ILE A 357 17.13 17.34 1.37
CA ILE A 357 17.03 16.93 -0.03
C ILE A 357 17.28 18.15 -0.94
N PRO A 358 18.53 18.63 -1.07
CA PRO A 358 18.80 19.84 -1.86
C PRO A 358 18.35 19.71 -3.32
N ASP A 359 18.63 18.57 -3.93
CA ASP A 359 18.15 18.22 -5.27
C ASP A 359 16.83 17.43 -5.18
N PRO A 360 15.69 18.02 -5.57
CA PRO A 360 14.41 17.33 -5.51
C PRO A 360 14.30 16.14 -6.46
N THR A 361 15.18 15.99 -7.46
CA THR A 361 15.13 14.86 -8.41
C THR A 361 15.67 13.57 -7.79
N ILE A 362 16.50 13.66 -6.76
CA ILE A 362 17.11 12.52 -6.09
C ILE A 362 16.22 12.10 -4.91
N ILE A 363 15.83 10.83 -4.86
CA ILE A 363 15.18 10.23 -3.68
C ILE A 363 16.29 9.70 -2.75
N PRO A 364 16.45 10.25 -1.52
CA PRO A 364 17.48 9.76 -0.61
C PRO A 364 17.26 8.31 -0.16
N PRO A 365 18.29 7.64 0.36
CA PRO A 365 18.13 6.37 1.04
C PRO A 365 17.10 6.47 2.18
N TRP A 366 16.24 5.46 2.32
CA TRP A 366 15.18 5.45 3.34
C TRP A 366 15.74 5.66 4.76
N VAL A 367 16.90 5.06 5.03
CA VAL A 367 17.60 5.19 6.32
C VAL A 367 18.02 6.62 6.68
N ASP A 368 18.16 7.49 5.69
CA ASP A 368 18.48 8.89 5.91
C ASP A 368 17.22 9.72 6.16
N LEU A 369 16.11 9.38 5.49
CA LEU A 369 14.80 9.98 5.77
C LEU A 369 14.32 9.67 7.20
N GLU A 370 14.62 8.47 7.73
CA GLU A 370 14.30 8.09 9.12
C GLU A 370 15.04 8.92 10.18
N LYS A 371 16.13 9.59 9.81
CA LYS A 371 16.89 10.44 10.73
C LYS A 371 16.31 11.85 10.84
N LEU A 372 15.39 12.21 9.94
CA LEU A 372 14.75 13.52 9.93
C LEU A 372 13.72 13.60 11.07
N PRO A 373 13.98 14.40 12.12
CA PRO A 373 13.17 14.37 13.33
C PRO A 373 11.74 14.81 13.11
N TYR A 374 11.50 15.84 12.28
CA TYR A 374 10.15 16.37 12.08
C TYR A 374 9.32 15.49 11.12
N LEU A 375 9.91 14.97 10.04
CA LEU A 375 9.26 13.97 9.19
C LEU A 375 8.87 12.73 10.00
N THR A 376 9.77 12.22 10.83
CA THR A 376 9.49 11.08 11.71
C THR A 376 8.36 11.40 12.70
N ALA A 377 8.35 12.62 13.24
CA ALA A 377 7.29 13.09 14.13
C ALA A 377 5.91 13.18 13.44
N VAL A 378 5.87 13.70 12.21
CA VAL A 378 4.65 13.74 11.38
C VAL A 378 4.14 12.32 11.10
N ILE A 379 5.04 11.39 10.76
CA ILE A 379 4.70 10.00 10.48
C ILE A 379 4.16 9.29 11.72
N ASN A 380 4.83 9.44 12.87
CA ASN A 380 4.37 8.83 14.12
C ASN A 380 2.99 9.37 14.55
N GLU A 381 2.77 10.68 14.40
CA GLU A 381 1.46 11.27 14.71
C GLU A 381 0.37 10.81 13.74
N SER A 382 0.73 10.64 12.47
CA SER A 382 -0.18 10.11 11.44
C SER A 382 -0.53 8.66 11.72
N LEU A 383 0.45 7.80 12.05
CA LEU A 383 0.22 6.41 12.46
C LEU A 383 -0.65 6.31 13.71
N ARG A 384 -0.50 7.24 14.66
CA ARG A 384 -1.30 7.28 15.89
C ARG A 384 -2.76 7.54 15.57
N LEU A 385 -3.05 8.55 14.75
CA LEU A 385 -4.41 8.99 14.45
C LEU A 385 -5.07 8.27 13.28
N SER A 386 -4.29 7.61 12.41
CA SER A 386 -4.80 6.65 11.42
C SER A 386 -4.98 5.25 11.99
N TYR A 387 -4.58 5.01 13.26
CA TYR A 387 -4.72 3.79 14.07
C TYR A 387 -4.16 2.47 13.50
N GLY A 388 -3.81 2.40 12.22
CA GLY A 388 -3.56 1.15 11.51
C GLY A 388 -4.84 0.33 11.36
N THR A 389 -5.13 -0.52 12.34
CA THR A 389 -6.40 -1.26 12.44
C THR A 389 -7.16 -0.83 13.69
N THR A 390 -8.41 -0.39 13.53
CA THR A 390 -9.29 -0.01 14.66
C THR A 390 -9.98 -1.21 15.28
N GLN A 391 -10.04 -2.32 14.56
CA GLN A 391 -10.66 -3.50 15.10
C GLN A 391 -9.78 -4.17 16.17
N ARG A 392 -10.40 -4.48 17.29
CA ARG A 392 -9.79 -5.23 18.39
C ARG A 392 -9.16 -6.55 17.95
N SER A 393 -8.05 -6.85 18.60
CA SER A 393 -7.17 -7.97 18.28
C SER A 393 -7.23 -9.04 19.38
N PRO A 394 -8.34 -9.79 19.53
CA PRO A 394 -8.44 -10.78 20.59
C PRO A 394 -7.34 -11.82 20.48
N ARG A 395 -6.72 -12.12 21.61
CA ARG A 395 -5.72 -13.17 21.79
C ARG A 395 -6.19 -14.18 22.81
N ILE A 396 -5.90 -15.44 22.55
CA ILE A 396 -6.24 -16.56 23.41
C ILE A 396 -4.95 -17.23 23.85
N ASN A 397 -4.73 -17.28 25.16
CA ASN A 397 -3.80 -18.22 25.75
C ASN A 397 -4.58 -19.47 26.16
N ARG A 398 -4.43 -20.55 25.41
CA ARG A 398 -5.18 -21.80 25.65
C ARG A 398 -4.65 -22.65 26.81
N LEU A 399 -3.43 -22.39 27.30
CA LEU A 399 -2.77 -23.22 28.30
C LEU A 399 -2.81 -22.64 29.71
N HIS A 400 -2.74 -21.32 29.84
CA HIS A 400 -2.66 -20.66 31.15
C HIS A 400 -3.67 -19.53 31.30
N ALA A 401 -4.10 -19.33 32.55
CA ALA A 401 -4.85 -18.15 32.93
C ALA A 401 -3.99 -16.89 32.79
N MET A 402 -4.63 -15.74 32.58
CA MET A 402 -3.99 -14.42 32.63
C MET A 402 -4.42 -13.67 33.89
N GLU A 403 -3.52 -12.88 34.44
CA GLU A 403 -3.77 -12.09 35.66
C GLU A 403 -3.83 -10.61 35.32
N TYR A 404 -4.93 -9.96 35.68
CA TYR A 404 -5.11 -8.51 35.52
C TYR A 404 -5.58 -7.88 36.83
N GLY A 405 -4.64 -7.31 37.59
CA GLY A 405 -4.90 -6.81 38.94
C GLY A 405 -5.49 -7.92 39.82
N LYS A 406 -6.71 -7.72 40.33
CA LYS A 406 -7.43 -8.73 41.13
C LYS A 406 -8.12 -9.83 40.31
N TRP A 407 -8.11 -9.72 38.98
CA TRP A 407 -8.85 -10.60 38.10
C TRP A 407 -7.98 -11.76 37.61
N VAL A 408 -8.49 -12.97 37.79
CA VAL A 408 -7.95 -14.18 37.14
C VAL A 408 -8.83 -14.51 35.94
N ILE A 409 -8.27 -14.34 34.74
CA ILE A 409 -8.89 -14.62 33.44
C ILE A 409 -8.61 -16.08 33.08
N PRO A 410 -9.64 -16.94 32.96
CA PRO A 410 -9.44 -18.36 32.67
C PRO A 410 -8.70 -18.62 31.35
N ALA A 411 -7.90 -19.69 31.31
CA ALA A 411 -7.30 -20.19 30.08
C ALA A 411 -8.37 -20.42 28.99
N GLY A 412 -8.02 -20.16 27.73
CA GLY A 412 -8.95 -20.28 26.60
C GLY A 412 -9.89 -19.07 26.41
N THR A 413 -9.86 -18.09 27.32
CA THR A 413 -10.64 -16.85 27.17
C THR A 413 -9.98 -15.93 26.14
N ALA A 414 -10.78 -15.37 25.23
CA ALA A 414 -10.32 -14.32 24.34
C ALA A 414 -10.21 -12.98 25.07
N VAL A 415 -9.04 -12.36 25.03
CA VAL A 415 -8.79 -11.02 25.59
C VAL A 415 -8.34 -10.10 24.46
N GLY A 416 -9.10 -9.04 24.22
CA GLY A 416 -8.84 -8.03 23.21
C GLY A 416 -8.42 -6.70 23.80
N MET A 417 -7.59 -5.99 23.03
CA MET A 417 -7.35 -4.56 23.13
C MET A 417 -7.33 -4.02 21.68
N ASP A 418 -7.31 -2.71 21.50
CA ASP A 418 -7.20 -2.11 20.17
C ASP A 418 -6.43 -0.79 20.15
N SER A 419 -5.90 -0.45 18.98
CA SER A 419 -5.12 0.78 18.79
C SER A 419 -5.94 2.04 19.00
N TYR A 420 -7.27 2.02 18.79
CA TYR A 420 -8.11 3.19 19.01
C TYR A 420 -8.14 3.58 20.50
N HIS A 421 -8.35 2.64 21.41
CA HIS A 421 -8.29 2.90 22.85
C HIS A 421 -6.88 3.30 23.28
N MET A 422 -5.85 2.58 22.81
CA MET A 422 -4.45 2.89 23.12
C MET A 422 -4.04 4.31 22.71
N HIS A 423 -4.37 4.70 21.49
CA HIS A 423 -3.97 6.00 20.92
C HIS A 423 -4.85 7.17 21.35
N THR A 424 -6.06 6.88 21.88
CA THR A 424 -6.97 7.91 22.42
C THR A 424 -6.98 7.98 23.95
N ASN A 425 -6.11 7.22 24.62
CA ASN A 425 -5.90 7.32 26.05
C ASN A 425 -5.21 8.65 26.39
N ALA A 426 -5.90 9.51 27.15
CA ALA A 426 -5.44 10.87 27.44
C ALA A 426 -4.26 10.91 28.44
N ASP A 427 -4.06 9.86 29.24
CA ASP A 427 -2.91 9.76 30.15
C ASP A 427 -1.62 9.56 29.33
N VAL A 428 -1.69 8.76 28.26
CA VAL A 428 -0.57 8.53 27.33
C VAL A 428 -0.42 9.68 26.34
N PHE A 429 -1.53 10.14 25.76
CA PHE A 429 -1.56 11.17 24.73
C PHE A 429 -2.48 12.31 25.15
N PRO A 430 -1.97 13.34 25.87
CA PRO A 430 -2.73 14.54 26.18
C PRO A 430 -3.26 15.20 24.90
N ASP A 431 -4.52 15.64 24.95
CA ASP A 431 -5.31 16.10 23.79
C ASP A 431 -5.26 15.08 22.64
N PRO A 432 -5.81 13.86 22.84
CA PRO A 432 -5.53 12.73 21.97
C PRO A 432 -6.02 12.94 20.53
N PHE A 433 -7.01 13.79 20.28
CA PHE A 433 -7.53 14.01 18.93
C PHE A 433 -6.83 15.14 18.17
N VAL A 434 -5.92 15.89 18.82
CA VAL A 434 -5.16 16.96 18.17
C VAL A 434 -3.95 16.36 17.44
N PHE A 435 -3.84 16.65 16.15
CA PHE A 435 -2.64 16.32 15.37
C PHE A 435 -1.49 17.26 15.76
N ARG A 436 -0.53 16.74 16.54
CA ARG A 436 0.61 17.51 17.08
C ARG A 436 1.91 16.70 16.94
N PRO A 437 2.64 16.83 15.81
CA PRO A 437 3.93 16.17 15.60
C PRO A 437 4.92 16.42 16.73
N GLU A 438 4.90 17.61 17.33
CA GLU A 438 5.81 18.04 18.40
C GLU A 438 5.83 17.08 19.61
N ARG A 439 4.77 16.27 19.81
CA ARG A 439 4.75 15.26 20.89
C ARG A 439 5.81 14.17 20.73
N TRP A 440 6.36 14.01 19.53
CA TRP A 440 7.33 12.97 19.19
C TRP A 440 8.78 13.46 19.24
N LEU A 441 9.00 14.75 19.50
CA LEU A 441 10.32 15.36 19.56
C LEU A 441 10.92 15.25 20.96
N ASP A 442 12.25 15.40 21.04
CA ASP A 442 12.99 15.50 22.30
C ASP A 442 12.88 14.26 23.22
N ASN A 443 12.82 13.06 22.62
CA ASN A 443 12.81 11.75 23.31
C ASN A 443 11.67 11.63 24.34
N PRO A 444 10.41 11.76 23.91
CA PRO A 444 9.25 11.78 24.79
C PRO A 444 9.07 10.43 25.49
N LYS A 445 8.55 10.47 26.71
CA LYS A 445 8.26 9.29 27.53
C LYS A 445 6.76 9.14 27.74
N GLY A 446 6.30 7.91 27.95
CA GLY A 446 4.93 7.64 28.36
C GLY A 446 4.64 8.06 29.81
N PRO A 447 3.42 7.81 30.31
CA PRO A 447 2.93 8.29 31.60
C PRO A 447 3.86 7.94 32.78
N ASN A 448 4.45 6.75 32.74
CA ASN A 448 5.31 6.23 33.79
C ASN A 448 6.77 6.73 33.72
N GLY A 449 7.11 7.58 32.75
CA GLY A 449 8.46 8.13 32.55
C GLY A 449 9.54 7.13 32.11
N ARG A 450 9.20 5.83 32.03
CA ARG A 450 10.15 4.73 31.77
C ARG A 450 10.28 4.43 30.28
N GLN A 451 9.16 4.12 29.64
CA GLN A 451 9.13 3.71 28.24
C GLN A 451 9.11 4.92 27.33
N PRO A 452 9.78 4.87 26.16
CA PRO A 452 9.60 5.88 25.13
C PRO A 452 8.13 5.94 24.69
N LEU A 453 7.65 7.11 24.29
CA LEU A 453 6.26 7.27 23.83
C LEU A 453 5.91 6.34 22.67
N THR A 454 6.90 6.00 21.83
CA THR A 454 6.76 5.04 20.72
C THR A 454 6.40 3.62 21.18
N ASN A 455 6.64 3.24 22.43
CA ASN A 455 6.17 1.96 22.98
C ASN A 455 4.63 1.88 23.02
N TYR A 456 3.95 3.02 23.03
CA TYR A 456 2.49 3.12 23.04
C TYR A 456 1.90 3.37 21.65
N LEU A 457 2.74 3.41 20.60
CA LEU A 457 2.30 3.47 19.21
C LEU A 457 2.08 2.05 18.70
N THR A 458 0.83 1.58 18.79
CA THR A 458 0.43 0.19 18.54
C THR A 458 -0.16 -0.06 17.15
N SER A 459 -0.01 0.88 16.20
CA SER A 459 -0.62 0.78 14.85
C SER A 459 -0.25 -0.49 14.10
N PHE A 460 0.92 -1.07 14.36
CA PHE A 460 1.41 -2.30 13.75
C PHE A 460 1.13 -3.57 14.58
N GLY A 461 0.47 -3.44 15.73
CA GLY A 461 0.34 -4.51 16.73
C GLY A 461 1.64 -4.75 17.49
N ALA A 462 1.79 -5.92 18.10
CA ALA A 462 2.99 -6.28 18.86
C ALA A 462 3.23 -7.80 18.93
N GLY A 463 4.41 -8.17 19.44
CA GLY A 463 4.82 -9.54 19.67
C GLY A 463 4.98 -10.40 18.41
N SER A 464 4.79 -11.71 18.53
CA SER A 464 5.00 -12.67 17.44
C SER A 464 4.02 -12.53 16.26
N ARG A 465 2.96 -11.74 16.45
CA ARG A 465 1.93 -11.44 15.44
C ARG A 465 1.90 -9.97 15.04
N ILE A 466 2.96 -9.21 15.33
CA ILE A 466 3.15 -7.83 14.81
C ILE A 466 3.10 -7.84 13.27
N CYS A 467 2.70 -6.74 12.64
CA CYS A 467 2.69 -6.59 11.18
C CYS A 467 3.99 -7.14 10.56
N VAL A 468 3.86 -8.05 9.59
CA VAL A 468 5.04 -8.66 8.93
C VAL A 468 5.73 -7.65 8.02
N ALA A 469 4.96 -6.77 7.37
CA ALA A 469 5.44 -5.76 6.43
C ALA A 469 5.69 -4.38 7.06
N MET A 470 5.87 -4.29 8.39
CA MET A 470 6.03 -3.02 9.10
C MET A 470 7.15 -2.15 8.49
N HIS A 471 8.29 -2.75 8.17
CA HIS A 471 9.42 -2.02 7.59
C HIS A 471 9.15 -1.56 6.15
N LEU A 472 8.40 -2.35 5.37
CA LEU A 472 7.98 -1.94 4.02
C LEU A 472 7.03 -0.75 4.11
N ALA A 473 6.03 -0.82 4.99
CA ALA A 473 5.10 0.28 5.24
C ALA A 473 5.83 1.57 5.68
N TYR A 474 6.82 1.47 6.57
CA TYR A 474 7.65 2.64 6.92
C TYR A 474 8.39 3.17 5.69
N MET A 475 9.05 2.33 4.91
CA MET A 475 9.75 2.77 3.69
C MET A 475 8.81 3.51 2.73
N GLU A 476 7.62 2.95 2.47
CA GLU A 476 6.60 3.58 1.61
C GLU A 476 6.14 4.94 2.15
N VAL A 477 5.86 5.04 3.45
CA VAL A 477 5.39 6.29 4.08
C VAL A 477 6.50 7.35 4.10
N PHE A 478 7.71 6.99 4.49
CA PHE A 478 8.86 7.91 4.52
C PHE A 478 9.18 8.45 3.12
N VAL A 479 9.35 7.55 2.14
CA VAL A 479 9.68 7.93 0.77
C VAL A 479 8.51 8.70 0.13
N GLY A 480 7.28 8.21 0.27
CA GLY A 480 6.09 8.84 -0.28
C GLY A 480 5.88 10.27 0.22
N LEU A 481 5.93 10.49 1.54
CA LEU A 481 5.75 11.83 2.11
C LEU A 481 6.92 12.76 1.78
N ALA A 482 8.16 12.29 1.87
CA ALA A 482 9.33 13.08 1.53
C ALA A 482 9.26 13.57 0.07
N VAL A 483 8.96 12.67 -0.87
CA VAL A 483 8.84 13.01 -2.30
C VAL A 483 7.68 13.98 -2.55
N ILE A 484 6.50 13.70 -1.98
CA ILE A 484 5.32 14.55 -2.22
C ILE A 484 5.57 15.99 -1.74
N PHE A 485 5.98 16.17 -0.48
CA PHE A 485 6.19 17.51 0.07
C PHE A 485 7.42 18.21 -0.50
N ARG A 486 8.42 17.46 -0.96
CA ARG A 486 9.63 18.05 -1.55
C ARG A 486 9.42 18.53 -2.98
N ARG A 487 8.61 17.81 -3.77
CA ARG A 487 8.47 18.05 -5.22
C ARG A 487 7.22 18.81 -5.61
N HIS A 488 6.13 18.69 -4.85
CA HIS A 488 4.83 19.21 -5.23
C HIS A 488 4.34 20.30 -4.29
N ASP A 489 3.54 21.23 -4.83
CA ASP A 489 2.85 22.27 -4.07
C ASP A 489 1.36 21.98 -4.19
N LEU A 490 0.83 21.30 -3.17
CA LEU A 490 -0.53 20.79 -3.14
C LEU A 490 -1.40 21.66 -2.22
N HIS A 491 -2.66 21.85 -2.60
CA HIS A 491 -3.64 22.61 -1.84
C HIS A 491 -4.91 21.80 -1.70
N LEU A 492 -5.49 21.72 -0.49
CA LEU A 492 -6.75 21.00 -0.25
C LEU A 492 -7.86 21.59 -1.13
N PHE A 493 -8.70 20.71 -1.68
CA PHE A 493 -9.81 21.07 -2.55
C PHE A 493 -11.10 20.41 -2.07
N GLU A 494 -12.03 21.20 -1.54
CA GLU A 494 -13.33 20.70 -1.04
C GLU A 494 -13.18 19.47 -0.12
N THR A 495 -12.21 19.52 0.79
CA THR A 495 -11.91 18.47 1.77
C THR A 495 -11.82 19.11 3.15
N ASP A 496 -12.41 18.48 4.15
CA ASP A 496 -12.32 18.89 5.56
C ASP A 496 -11.98 17.70 6.48
N LEU A 497 -11.96 17.95 7.79
CA LEU A 497 -11.59 16.95 8.79
C LEU A 497 -12.46 15.69 8.72
N SER A 498 -13.72 15.83 8.34
CA SER A 498 -14.66 14.71 8.29
C SER A 498 -14.41 13.75 7.13
N ASP A 499 -13.55 14.13 6.17
CA ASP A 499 -13.09 13.23 5.10
C ASP A 499 -11.94 12.30 5.54
N VAL A 500 -11.34 12.53 6.72
CA VAL A 500 -10.25 11.70 7.28
C VAL A 500 -10.51 11.17 8.68
N GLU A 501 -11.43 11.75 9.43
CA GLU A 501 -11.69 11.35 10.81
C GLU A 501 -12.23 9.92 10.90
N PHE A 502 -11.87 9.21 11.97
CA PHE A 502 -12.39 7.86 12.22
C PHE A 502 -13.88 7.93 12.60
N ALA A 503 -14.75 7.53 11.68
CA ALA A 503 -16.19 7.45 11.90
C ALA A 503 -16.69 6.00 12.00
N LEU A 504 -16.06 5.08 11.25
CA LEU A 504 -16.51 3.71 11.06
C LEU A 504 -15.35 2.72 11.21
N ASP A 505 -15.52 1.71 12.05
CA ASP A 505 -14.62 0.56 12.11
C ASP A 505 -15.00 -0.44 11.02
N MET A 506 -14.13 -0.55 10.01
CA MET A 506 -14.25 -1.54 8.94
C MET A 506 -12.95 -2.35 8.83
N VAL A 507 -12.38 -2.83 9.95
CA VAL A 507 -11.02 -3.42 10.08
C VAL A 507 -9.98 -2.31 10.14
N ALA A 508 -10.01 -1.45 9.13
CA ALA A 508 -9.34 -0.17 9.09
C ALA A 508 -10.32 0.94 9.49
N PRO A 509 -9.83 2.06 10.05
CA PRO A 509 -10.65 3.24 10.28
C PRO A 509 -11.10 3.82 8.94
N MET A 510 -12.39 4.07 8.82
CA MET A 510 -12.98 4.72 7.65
C MET A 510 -13.65 6.04 8.06
N PRO A 511 -13.61 7.06 7.19
CA PRO A 511 -14.41 8.26 7.34
C PRO A 511 -15.91 7.98 7.14
N ARG A 512 -16.73 9.02 7.23
CA ARG A 512 -18.15 8.93 6.87
C ARG A 512 -18.33 8.41 5.44
N ARG A 513 -19.40 7.65 5.19
CA ARG A 513 -19.63 6.94 3.91
C ARG A 513 -19.74 7.86 2.69
N ASP A 514 -20.12 9.11 2.89
CA ASP A 514 -20.26 10.13 1.86
C ASP A 514 -18.98 10.99 1.68
N SER A 515 -17.90 10.64 2.38
CA SER A 515 -16.58 11.23 2.16
C SER A 515 -16.17 11.05 0.70
N ARG A 516 -15.60 12.12 0.12
CA ARG A 516 -15.04 12.10 -1.23
C ARG A 516 -13.52 11.86 -1.23
N GLY A 517 -12.96 11.49 -0.08
CA GLY A 517 -11.52 11.38 0.10
C GLY A 517 -10.82 12.73 0.24
N VAL A 518 -9.49 12.68 0.37
CA VAL A 518 -8.65 13.87 0.42
C VAL A 518 -8.31 14.27 -1.00
N ARG A 519 -8.96 15.35 -1.43
CA ARG A 519 -8.83 15.91 -2.77
C ARG A 519 -7.93 17.14 -2.72
N VAL A 520 -7.05 17.25 -3.69
CA VAL A 520 -6.10 18.36 -3.79
C VAL A 520 -6.04 18.93 -5.20
N THR A 521 -5.61 20.18 -5.30
CA THR A 521 -5.14 20.82 -6.53
C THR A 521 -3.64 21.03 -6.46
N HIS A 522 -3.00 21.17 -7.61
CA HIS A 522 -1.55 21.36 -7.72
C HIS A 522 -1.24 22.69 -8.41
N SER A 523 -0.52 23.57 -7.74
CA SER A 523 -0.07 24.85 -8.29
C SER A 523 1.21 24.67 -9.12
N HIS A 524 1.37 25.46 -10.19
CA HIS A 524 2.69 25.56 -10.83
C HIS A 524 3.71 25.98 -9.78
N ARG A 525 4.69 25.09 -9.53
CA ARG A 525 5.83 25.42 -8.67
C ARG A 525 6.52 26.64 -9.28
N ARG A 526 6.47 27.80 -8.62
CA ARG A 526 7.53 28.80 -8.81
C ARG A 526 8.79 28.12 -8.28
N LEU A 527 9.56 27.51 -9.18
CA LEU A 527 10.98 27.32 -8.91
C LEU A 527 11.50 28.74 -8.64
N GLU A 528 11.99 28.99 -7.43
CA GLU A 528 12.69 30.24 -7.18
C GLU A 528 13.79 30.37 -8.25
N PRO A 529 13.84 31.48 -9.00
CA PRO A 529 14.87 31.64 -9.99
C PRO A 529 16.23 31.59 -9.29
N PRO A 530 17.25 30.94 -9.87
CA PRO A 530 18.62 31.10 -9.39
C PRO A 530 18.95 32.60 -9.32
N PRO A 531 19.82 33.04 -8.40
CA PRO A 531 20.14 34.45 -8.23
C PRO A 531 20.49 35.08 -9.59
N PRO A 532 20.03 36.31 -9.86
CA PRO A 532 20.00 36.86 -11.21
C PRO A 532 21.42 36.89 -11.79
N LYS A 533 21.66 36.06 -12.80
CA LYS A 533 22.74 36.34 -13.75
C LYS A 533 22.31 37.55 -14.55
N ASN A 534 23.01 38.66 -14.33
CA ASN A 534 22.97 39.81 -15.22
C ASN A 534 23.08 39.33 -16.67
N GLN A 535 22.02 39.52 -17.46
CA GLN A 535 22.11 39.99 -18.85
C GLN A 535 20.71 40.19 -19.42
N ALA A 536 20.53 41.37 -20.01
CA ALA A 536 19.35 41.73 -20.77
C ALA A 536 19.26 40.86 -22.03
N THR A 537 18.07 40.33 -22.33
CA THR A 537 17.73 39.85 -23.67
C THR A 537 16.34 40.33 -24.09
N ASP A 538 16.33 40.70 -25.37
CA ASP A 538 15.35 41.42 -26.17
C ASP A 538 14.08 40.60 -26.45
N PRO A 539 12.85 41.16 -26.36
CA PRO A 539 11.62 40.40 -26.56
C PRO A 539 11.20 40.32 -28.04
N THR A 540 11.90 39.53 -28.87
CA THR A 540 11.46 39.25 -30.27
C THR A 540 11.84 37.87 -30.84
N THR A 541 11.84 36.78 -30.05
CA THR A 541 11.94 35.42 -30.62
C THR A 541 10.94 34.46 -29.98
N MET A 542 9.84 34.16 -30.69
CA MET A 542 9.04 32.98 -30.36
C MET A 542 9.94 31.74 -30.52
N ALA A 543 10.03 30.91 -29.47
CA ALA A 543 10.83 29.69 -29.50
C ALA A 543 10.30 28.75 -30.58
N LYS A 544 11.17 28.30 -31.48
CA LYS A 544 10.82 27.31 -32.50
C LYS A 544 10.49 25.98 -31.80
N PRO A 545 9.40 25.29 -32.19
CA PRO A 545 9.10 23.96 -31.66
C PRO A 545 10.20 22.97 -32.06
N THR A 546 10.69 22.19 -31.10
CA THR A 546 11.75 21.19 -31.30
C THR A 546 11.22 19.81 -30.99
N VAL A 547 11.41 18.87 -31.90
CA VAL A 547 11.06 17.46 -31.74
C VAL A 547 12.30 16.66 -31.38
N CYS A 548 12.28 15.99 -30.22
CA CYS A 548 13.38 15.16 -29.74
C CYS A 548 13.04 13.66 -29.88
N VAL A 549 13.86 12.91 -30.61
CA VAL A 549 13.64 11.47 -30.89
C VAL A 549 14.94 10.70 -30.76
N PHE A 550 15.03 9.89 -29.71
CA PHE A 550 16.21 9.06 -29.45
C PHE A 550 15.92 7.58 -29.77
N CYS A 551 15.92 7.23 -31.05
CA CYS A 551 15.76 5.85 -31.51
C CYS A 551 16.69 5.50 -32.68
N GLY A 552 17.33 4.33 -32.61
CA GLY A 552 18.01 3.75 -33.76
C GLY A 552 17.00 3.09 -34.69
N ALA A 553 16.85 3.60 -35.90
CA ALA A 553 15.86 3.10 -36.86
C ALA A 553 16.54 2.57 -38.12
N SER A 554 16.55 1.25 -38.34
CA SER A 554 17.05 0.68 -39.60
C SER A 554 16.27 1.27 -40.80
N PRO A 555 16.85 1.36 -42.02
CA PRO A 555 16.14 1.83 -43.22
C PRO A 555 14.88 1.03 -43.56
N GLY A 556 14.71 -0.16 -42.96
CA GLY A 556 13.64 -1.10 -43.27
C GLY A 556 13.86 -1.82 -44.60
N LYS A 557 12.89 -2.66 -44.99
CA LYS A 557 12.90 -3.43 -46.25
C LYS A 557 12.09 -2.79 -47.38
N SER A 558 11.36 -1.71 -47.09
CA SER A 558 10.47 -1.03 -48.04
C SER A 558 11.00 0.36 -48.37
N PRO A 559 11.14 0.72 -49.66
CA PRO A 559 11.48 2.08 -50.08
C PRO A 559 10.53 3.16 -49.54
N ALA A 560 9.31 2.79 -49.16
CA ALA A 560 8.31 3.70 -48.61
C ALA A 560 8.73 4.34 -47.27
N HIS A 561 9.55 3.66 -46.45
CA HIS A 561 9.95 4.21 -45.15
C HIS A 561 10.95 5.37 -45.29
N LEU A 562 11.91 5.25 -46.21
CA LEU A 562 12.83 6.35 -46.54
C LEU A 562 12.09 7.52 -47.20
N ALA A 563 11.09 7.24 -48.03
CA ALA A 563 10.22 8.28 -48.58
C ALA A 563 9.46 9.03 -47.47
N ALA A 564 8.87 8.30 -46.52
CA ALA A 564 8.18 8.90 -45.37
C ALA A 564 9.11 9.75 -44.48
N ALA A 565 10.37 9.31 -44.27
CA ALA A 565 11.36 10.11 -43.54
C ALA A 565 11.65 11.45 -44.24
N ARG A 566 11.79 11.44 -45.58
CA ARG A 566 11.96 12.68 -46.35
C ARG A 566 10.73 13.59 -46.32
N ASP A 567 9.53 13.00 -46.39
CA ASP A 567 8.28 13.75 -46.33
C ASP A 567 8.10 14.42 -44.96
N LEU A 568 8.48 13.73 -43.88
CA LEU A 568 8.49 14.28 -42.53
C LEU A 568 9.51 15.43 -42.38
N ALA A 569 10.69 15.35 -43.01
CA ALA A 569 11.64 16.46 -43.04
C ALA A 569 11.07 17.69 -43.75
N ARG A 570 10.36 17.50 -44.88
CA ARG A 570 9.68 18.61 -45.56
C ARG A 570 8.61 19.24 -44.67
N TYR A 571 7.84 18.43 -43.96
CA TYR A 571 6.86 18.91 -42.99
C TYR A 571 7.53 19.75 -41.89
N PHE A 572 8.67 19.30 -41.35
CA PHE A 572 9.41 20.04 -40.32
C PHE A 572 9.90 21.39 -40.85
N HIS A 573 10.45 21.40 -42.06
CA HIS A 573 10.87 22.63 -42.73
C HIS A 573 9.70 23.62 -42.92
N GLU A 574 8.56 23.16 -43.47
CA GLU A 574 7.38 23.98 -43.71
C GLU A 574 6.79 24.61 -42.45
N HIS A 575 6.97 23.95 -41.29
CA HIS A 575 6.42 24.38 -40.01
C HIS A 575 7.46 24.98 -39.05
N GLY A 576 8.70 25.16 -39.52
CA GLY A 576 9.79 25.74 -38.71
C GLY A 576 10.15 24.90 -37.47
N ILE A 577 10.02 23.57 -37.57
CA ILE A 577 10.32 22.61 -36.50
C ILE A 577 11.80 22.20 -36.57
N SER A 578 12.48 22.25 -35.43
CA SER A 578 13.85 21.73 -35.27
C SER A 578 13.85 20.27 -34.79
N LEU A 579 14.91 19.53 -35.08
CA LEU A 579 15.06 18.12 -34.72
C LEU A 579 16.23 17.91 -33.76
N VAL A 580 16.00 17.20 -32.65
CA VAL A 580 17.06 16.60 -31.83
C VAL A 580 16.95 15.09 -31.99
N TYR A 581 18.03 14.39 -32.34
CA TYR A 581 17.96 12.96 -32.59
C TYR A 581 19.19 12.17 -32.08
N GLY A 582 19.07 10.85 -32.01
CA GLY A 582 20.21 9.96 -31.77
C GLY A 582 21.15 10.00 -32.98
N GLY A 583 22.23 10.78 -32.89
CA GLY A 583 23.05 11.38 -33.94
C GLY A 583 23.78 10.47 -34.94
N GLY A 584 23.21 9.31 -35.27
CA GLY A 584 23.76 8.38 -36.25
C GLY A 584 23.56 8.84 -37.70
N THR A 585 24.45 8.37 -38.56
CA THR A 585 24.43 8.70 -40.01
C THR A 585 23.52 7.76 -40.81
N THR A 586 23.16 6.62 -40.23
CA THR A 586 22.44 5.55 -40.92
C THR A 586 20.99 5.45 -40.45
N GLY A 587 20.14 4.85 -41.29
CA GLY A 587 18.75 4.60 -40.93
C GLY A 587 17.78 5.74 -41.25
N LEU A 588 16.54 5.60 -40.80
CA LEU A 588 15.47 6.56 -41.11
C LEU A 588 15.72 7.93 -40.47
N MET A 589 16.30 7.96 -39.27
CA MET A 589 16.60 9.21 -38.57
C MET A 589 17.77 9.95 -39.21
N GLY A 590 18.81 9.23 -39.67
CA GLY A 590 19.88 9.83 -40.47
C GLY A 590 19.37 10.42 -41.79
N GLU A 591 18.42 9.75 -42.45
CA GLU A 591 17.78 10.28 -43.67
C GLU A 591 16.92 11.52 -43.39
N LEU A 592 16.15 11.52 -42.29
CA LEU A 592 15.37 12.67 -41.84
C LEU A 592 16.27 13.86 -41.53
N ALA A 593 17.31 13.66 -40.73
CA ALA A 593 18.30 14.67 -40.35
C ALA A 593 18.95 15.29 -41.59
N ARG A 594 19.49 14.45 -42.49
CA ARG A 594 20.10 14.90 -43.75
C ARG A 594 19.15 15.73 -44.60
N THR A 595 17.92 15.24 -44.78
CA THR A 595 16.92 15.93 -45.60
C THR A 595 16.56 17.27 -44.97
N LEU A 596 16.37 17.33 -43.65
CA LEU A 596 16.03 18.56 -42.95
C LEU A 596 17.17 19.58 -42.97
N VAL A 597 18.42 19.16 -42.82
CA VAL A 597 19.60 20.04 -42.95
C VAL A 597 19.70 20.63 -44.36
N SER A 598 19.46 19.82 -45.39
CA SER A 598 19.47 20.34 -46.78
C SER A 598 18.39 21.38 -47.07
N LEU A 599 17.29 21.38 -46.30
CA LEU A 599 16.17 22.30 -46.46
C LEU A 599 16.27 23.53 -45.54
N SER A 600 16.73 23.35 -44.29
CA SER A 600 16.64 24.34 -43.22
C SER A 600 18.00 24.77 -42.65
N GLY A 601 19.10 24.19 -43.13
CA GLY A 601 20.47 24.42 -42.68
C GLY A 601 20.87 23.59 -41.44
N PRO A 602 22.18 23.53 -41.12
CA PRO A 602 22.72 22.71 -40.03
C PRO A 602 22.13 23.02 -38.66
N SER A 603 21.80 24.29 -38.38
CA SER A 603 21.22 24.73 -37.11
C SER A 603 19.80 24.21 -36.84
N ALA A 604 19.16 23.56 -37.82
CA ALA A 604 17.84 22.97 -37.65
C ALA A 604 17.89 21.58 -37.01
N VAL A 605 19.06 20.95 -36.93
CA VAL A 605 19.23 19.59 -36.43
C VAL A 605 20.38 19.51 -35.42
N GLU A 606 20.14 18.85 -34.30
CA GLU A 606 21.14 18.50 -33.30
C GLU A 606 21.15 16.98 -33.09
N GLY A 607 22.29 16.35 -33.38
CA GLY A 607 22.54 14.94 -33.14
C GLY A 607 23.21 14.73 -31.79
N ILE A 608 22.73 13.77 -31.00
CA ILE A 608 23.38 13.34 -29.75
C ILE A 608 23.80 11.89 -29.89
N ILE A 609 25.09 11.59 -29.71
CA ILE A 609 25.61 10.24 -29.87
C ILE A 609 26.60 9.87 -28.75
N PRO A 610 26.39 8.73 -28.06
CA PRO A 610 27.36 8.21 -27.10
C PRO A 610 28.69 7.85 -27.76
N ALA A 611 29.80 8.18 -27.10
CA ALA A 611 31.15 7.89 -27.57
C ALA A 611 31.36 6.41 -27.97
N PRO A 612 30.84 5.38 -27.26
CA PRO A 612 30.99 3.99 -27.69
C PRO A 612 30.28 3.64 -29.01
N LEU A 613 29.21 4.37 -29.37
CA LEU A 613 28.48 4.13 -30.62
C LEU A 613 29.17 4.80 -31.82
N MET A 614 30.08 5.74 -31.58
CA MET A 614 30.84 6.37 -32.65
C MET A 614 31.78 5.41 -33.38
N GLU A 615 32.29 4.40 -32.69
CA GLU A 615 33.12 3.34 -33.29
C GLU A 615 32.31 2.44 -34.26
N GLN A 616 30.98 2.47 -34.18
CA GLN A 616 30.09 1.64 -35.00
C GLN A 616 29.44 2.38 -36.17
N GLU A 617 29.67 3.68 -36.31
CA GLU A 617 29.13 4.46 -37.43
C GLU A 617 29.77 4.07 -38.76
N GLN A 618 28.93 3.76 -39.75
CA GLN A 618 29.33 2.99 -40.93
C GLN A 618 29.62 3.83 -42.19
N ARG A 619 29.45 5.15 -42.14
CA ARG A 619 29.63 6.05 -43.32
C ARG A 619 30.85 6.97 -43.18
N ALA A 620 32.05 6.38 -43.21
CA ALA A 620 33.32 7.11 -43.11
C ALA A 620 33.52 8.25 -44.14
N ALA A 621 32.80 8.24 -45.26
CA ALA A 621 32.87 9.29 -46.29
C ALA A 621 32.07 10.56 -45.94
N GLU A 622 31.23 10.52 -44.90
CA GLU A 622 30.33 11.61 -44.49
C GLU A 622 30.55 11.98 -43.01
N THR A 623 31.76 11.67 -42.51
CA THR A 623 32.23 12.00 -41.18
C THR A 623 33.50 12.85 -41.27
N VAL A 624 33.67 13.78 -40.34
CA VAL A 624 34.87 14.62 -40.18
C VAL A 624 35.61 14.22 -38.89
N MET A 625 36.94 14.38 -38.88
CA MET A 625 37.73 14.10 -37.67
C MET A 625 37.59 15.25 -36.67
N ALA A 626 37.17 14.93 -35.45
CA ALA A 626 37.07 15.85 -34.33
C ALA A 626 37.87 15.32 -33.14
N VAL A 627 38.37 16.21 -32.28
CA VAL A 627 39.08 15.84 -31.06
C VAL A 627 38.11 15.79 -29.90
N TYR A 628 37.92 14.60 -29.32
CA TYR A 628 37.12 14.39 -28.12
C TYR A 628 38.00 13.73 -27.04
N GLU A 629 38.09 14.35 -25.85
CA GLU A 629 38.93 13.89 -24.73
C GLU A 629 40.39 13.56 -25.13
N GLY A 630 40.96 14.32 -26.06
CA GLY A 630 42.35 14.14 -26.52
C GLY A 630 42.55 12.98 -27.51
N ARG A 631 41.48 12.38 -28.04
CA ARG A 631 41.51 11.38 -29.12
C ARG A 631 40.83 11.92 -30.37
N GLU A 632 41.36 11.58 -31.54
CA GLU A 632 40.70 11.85 -32.81
C GLU A 632 39.58 10.83 -33.04
N ILE A 633 38.35 11.31 -33.15
CA ILE A 633 37.15 10.52 -33.44
C ILE A 633 36.47 11.03 -34.72
N ALA A 634 35.88 10.13 -35.50
CA ALA A 634 35.09 10.50 -36.67
C ALA A 634 33.65 10.84 -36.24
N VAL A 635 33.22 12.07 -36.45
CA VAL A 635 31.87 12.56 -36.14
C VAL A 635 31.10 12.86 -37.43
N PRO A 636 29.76 12.75 -37.47
CA PRO A 636 28.96 13.15 -38.63
C PRO A 636 29.27 14.58 -39.08
N ASP A 637 29.37 14.79 -40.39
CA ASP A 637 29.59 16.12 -40.94
C ASP A 637 28.40 17.04 -40.61
N GLU A 638 28.67 18.13 -39.89
CA GLU A 638 27.68 19.12 -39.48
C GLU A 638 26.92 19.71 -40.68
N ALA A 639 27.58 19.89 -41.82
CA ALA A 639 26.96 20.41 -43.03
C ALA A 639 25.90 19.45 -43.62
N ILE A 640 25.96 18.17 -43.24
CA ILE A 640 25.08 17.11 -43.76
C ILE A 640 24.05 16.70 -42.70
N TYR A 641 24.44 16.57 -41.44
CA TYR A 641 23.60 15.98 -40.38
C TYR A 641 23.24 16.92 -39.23
N GLY A 642 23.77 18.15 -39.23
CA GLY A 642 23.59 19.11 -38.15
C GLY A 642 24.62 18.92 -37.05
N ALA A 643 24.59 19.81 -36.05
CA ALA A 643 25.57 19.81 -34.98
C ALA A 643 25.52 18.48 -34.21
N THR A 644 26.67 17.82 -34.04
CA THR A 644 26.73 16.55 -33.29
C THR A 644 27.40 16.75 -31.93
N THR A 645 26.67 16.43 -30.87
CA THR A 645 27.14 16.41 -29.49
C THR A 645 27.48 14.98 -29.10
N VAL A 646 28.75 14.75 -28.76
CA VAL A 646 29.22 13.44 -28.25
C VAL A 646 29.10 13.42 -26.73
N VAL A 647 28.38 12.41 -26.20
CA VAL A 647 28.19 12.19 -24.76
C VAL A 647 28.96 10.94 -24.30
N ALA A 648 29.26 10.85 -23.00
CA ALA A 648 30.08 9.74 -22.48
C ALA A 648 29.36 8.38 -22.59
N ASP A 649 28.05 8.37 -22.30
CA ASP A 649 27.18 7.20 -22.36
C ASP A 649 25.71 7.61 -22.63
N MET A 650 24.80 6.63 -22.71
CA MET A 650 23.36 6.87 -23.00
C MET A 650 22.58 7.55 -21.85
N HIS A 651 23.20 7.72 -20.68
CA HIS A 651 22.58 8.20 -19.44
C HIS A 651 23.17 9.52 -18.94
N SER A 652 24.18 10.04 -19.65
CA SER A 652 24.81 11.36 -19.46
C SER A 652 24.35 12.34 -20.54
#